data_AF-A0A952QMW9-F1
#
_entry.id   AF-A0A952QMW9-F1
#
_cell.length_a   1.000
_cell.length_b   1.000
_cell.length_c   1.000
_cell.angle_alpha   90.00
_cell.angle_beta   90.00
_cell.angle_gamma   90.00
#
_symmetry.space_group_name_H-M   'P 1'
#
loop_
_entity.id
_entity.type
_entity.pdbx_description
1 polymer ?
#
loop_
_entity_poly.entity_id
_entity_poly.type
_entity_poly.pdbx_seq_one_letter_code
_entity_poly.pdbx_strand_id
1 'polypeptide(L)'
;EPYGSTYHDPKNGKLVYSGPVADIHSNEPIGAGVSGSFRELMVSIHDTVPHTVNVIEAGNPPGQPIEVALEAGKTVSFQMPDKILNAPNKYINGGTHTTGSGFNFRAAPFAQRLSNNPDTSKLFSSAIHGDPGTPLLRAYTGDTMVFRLLHQLMNESHVWTIAGHTFLTERYAPDANRKNSIHVGIAERYDLVTKAGGFQGMPGDYIHFNGRTSHFAEGGWGIIRVLDKETADLKPLPRGTNPLGIPATPNSVCPSDAPVKSFNVVALDRPMKLNPKAPDAIEVDFERKIEMTMPEGKIFALEEEAATVAGNVMPNPLTLRANLGDCIKVNLKNKMKASRASFFAPGLAFDPKDSQGLNVGNNAGDQTVAPGESRTYTYYAHPANKETTSLVWDGGNIVVNPRNGLYGAIVIGPRGSQYRDPVTGADVSQKNTWRADVIVDTTLSENAGKRNYRDVALFFQDEDNIIGTAFMPYVQNVAGLTSVNYRAEPYKFREEQGCSLGKIFQPCAVDKPEDPVTPLIEAHAGDALRIHVIGANSEQNGMFSVEGHEWPIEPYMAGADMISVVEYAGSETLDIFIRGGAGGPYRQVGDFVWSNARLPYTQSGQWGYLRVLPTGDSRIQPLSASGAGARQAEVLPEPQAIPTAMK
;
A
#
# COMPACT_ATOMS: atom_id res chain seq x y z
N GLU A 1 -5.86 25.39 -13.38
CA GLU A 1 -7.34 25.44 -13.31
C GLU A 1 -8.00 25.52 -14.67
N PRO A 2 -9.25 25.04 -14.81
CA PRO A 2 -10.02 25.23 -16.03
C PRO A 2 -10.21 26.71 -16.37
N TYR A 3 -10.43 27.00 -17.64
CA TYR A 3 -10.57 28.38 -18.12
C TYR A 3 -11.71 29.12 -17.41
N GLY A 4 -11.47 30.37 -17.03
CA GLY A 4 -12.47 31.23 -16.37
C GLY A 4 -12.71 30.94 -14.87
N SER A 5 -11.92 30.06 -14.26
CA SER A 5 -12.10 29.74 -12.84
C SER A 5 -11.71 30.91 -11.91
N THR A 6 -12.45 31.08 -10.81
CA THR A 6 -12.12 32.02 -9.73
C THR A 6 -11.82 31.27 -8.43
N TYR A 7 -10.99 31.88 -7.57
CA TYR A 7 -10.42 31.23 -6.39
C TYR A 7 -10.91 31.95 -5.14
N HIS A 8 -11.50 31.22 -4.20
CA HIS A 8 -12.16 31.80 -3.04
C HIS A 8 -11.66 31.16 -1.74
N ASP A 9 -11.53 31.96 -0.67
CA ASP A 9 -11.26 31.46 0.68
C ASP A 9 -12.47 30.65 1.16
N PRO A 10 -12.33 29.35 1.50
CA PRO A 10 -13.44 28.54 1.96
C PRO A 10 -14.12 29.07 3.23
N LYS A 11 -13.46 29.87 4.06
CA LYS A 11 -14.04 30.36 5.32
C LYS A 11 -14.98 31.54 5.10
N ASN A 12 -14.61 32.46 4.21
CA ASN A 12 -15.31 33.74 4.07
C ASN A 12 -15.84 34.02 2.65
N GLY A 13 -15.45 33.23 1.65
CA GLY A 13 -15.89 33.32 0.26
C GLY A 13 -15.25 34.46 -0.54
N LYS A 14 -14.30 35.22 0.03
CA LYS A 14 -13.59 36.30 -0.67
C LYS A 14 -12.59 35.72 -1.65
N LEU A 15 -12.29 36.48 -2.70
CA LEU A 15 -11.24 36.10 -3.65
C LEU A 15 -9.89 35.96 -2.95
N VAL A 16 -9.17 34.90 -3.31
CA VAL A 16 -7.78 34.65 -2.91
C VAL A 16 -6.94 34.37 -4.14
N TYR A 17 -5.63 34.54 -4.03
CA TYR A 17 -4.70 34.22 -5.12
C TYR A 17 -3.53 33.34 -4.66
N SER A 18 -3.52 32.96 -3.38
CA SER A 18 -2.50 32.11 -2.78
C SER A 18 -3.05 31.42 -1.53
N GLY A 19 -2.44 30.29 -1.19
CA GLY A 19 -2.79 29.49 -0.02
C GLY A 19 -2.82 27.99 -0.35
N PRO A 20 -2.72 27.12 0.66
CA PRO A 20 -2.78 25.68 0.43
C PRO A 20 -4.21 25.17 0.16
N VAL A 21 -5.24 25.92 0.55
CA VAL A 21 -6.65 25.51 0.39
C VAL A 21 -7.43 26.65 -0.25
N ALA A 22 -8.20 26.34 -1.28
CA ALA A 22 -9.09 27.28 -1.96
C ALA A 22 -10.35 26.58 -2.49
N ASP A 23 -11.45 27.32 -2.60
CA ASP A 23 -12.62 26.94 -3.38
C ASP A 23 -12.42 27.45 -4.81
N ILE A 24 -12.36 26.52 -5.75
CA ILE A 24 -12.26 26.81 -7.18
C ILE A 24 -13.65 26.80 -7.75
N HIS A 25 -14.12 27.96 -8.21
CA HIS A 25 -15.40 28.08 -8.89
C HIS A 25 -15.16 27.90 -10.38
N SER A 26 -15.75 26.86 -10.96
CA SER A 26 -15.60 26.50 -12.36
C SER A 26 -16.88 25.91 -12.92
N ASN A 27 -17.05 25.93 -14.24
CA ASN A 27 -18.16 25.25 -14.94
C ASN A 27 -17.65 24.15 -15.88
N GLU A 28 -16.32 23.97 -15.96
CA GLU A 28 -15.70 23.03 -16.88
C GLU A 28 -15.57 21.63 -16.25
N PRO A 29 -15.34 20.60 -17.08
CA PRO A 29 -14.92 19.29 -16.59
C PRO A 29 -13.61 19.38 -15.82
N ILE A 30 -13.57 18.70 -14.67
CA ILE A 30 -12.41 18.63 -13.78
C ILE A 30 -11.98 17.19 -13.58
N GLY A 31 -12.48 16.24 -14.36
CA GLY A 31 -12.14 14.83 -14.29
C GLY A 31 -13.22 13.99 -14.98
N ALA A 32 -12.96 12.69 -15.15
CA ALA A 32 -13.91 11.79 -15.77
C ALA A 32 -15.26 11.78 -15.02
N GLY A 33 -16.31 12.30 -15.67
CA GLY A 33 -17.65 12.38 -15.08
C GLY A 33 -17.80 13.39 -13.93
N VAL A 34 -16.82 14.29 -13.73
CA VAL A 34 -16.85 15.31 -12.67
C VAL A 34 -16.68 16.70 -13.27
N SER A 35 -17.60 17.61 -12.97
CA SER A 35 -17.59 18.99 -13.46
C SER A 35 -18.02 19.98 -12.39
N GLY A 36 -17.67 21.24 -12.62
CA GLY A 36 -18.07 22.36 -11.78
C GLY A 36 -17.08 22.70 -10.67
N SER A 37 -17.49 23.57 -9.75
CA SER A 37 -16.70 24.00 -8.58
C SER A 37 -16.28 22.86 -7.65
N PHE A 38 -15.11 23.01 -7.06
CA PHE A 38 -14.50 22.05 -6.16
C PHE A 38 -13.66 22.76 -5.10
N ARG A 39 -13.37 22.05 -4.01
CA ARG A 39 -12.41 22.50 -3.02
C ARG A 39 -11.07 21.84 -3.29
N GLU A 40 -10.00 22.60 -3.29
CA GLU A 40 -8.66 22.05 -3.50
C GLU A 40 -7.79 22.10 -2.25
N LEU A 41 -6.89 21.12 -2.15
CA LEU A 41 -5.73 21.16 -1.27
C LEU A 41 -4.48 21.00 -2.15
N MET A 42 -3.62 22.02 -2.16
CA MET A 42 -2.25 21.85 -2.62
C MET A 42 -1.50 21.03 -1.59
N VAL A 43 -1.04 19.84 -1.96
CA VAL A 43 -0.19 18.97 -1.17
C VAL A 43 1.23 19.12 -1.70
N SER A 44 1.93 20.13 -1.19
CA SER A 44 3.36 20.26 -1.45
C SER A 44 4.10 19.32 -0.52
N ILE A 45 4.31 18.09 -0.97
CA ILE A 45 5.07 17.10 -0.23
C ILE A 45 6.56 17.44 -0.33
N HIS A 46 7.25 17.27 0.79
CA HIS A 46 8.66 17.61 0.89
C HIS A 46 9.34 16.84 2.01
N ASP A 47 10.61 16.52 1.79
CA ASP A 47 11.58 16.14 2.81
C ASP A 47 12.56 17.29 3.13
N THR A 48 13.70 16.97 3.75
CA THR A 48 14.74 17.93 4.10
C THR A 48 14.18 19.06 4.96
N VAL A 49 13.47 18.69 6.03
CA VAL A 49 12.82 19.59 7.01
C VAL A 49 13.58 19.53 8.34
N PRO A 50 14.55 20.42 8.60
CA PRO A 50 15.46 20.34 9.75
C PRO A 50 14.76 20.21 11.12
N HIS A 51 13.58 20.82 11.27
CA HIS A 51 12.85 20.81 12.53
C HIS A 51 12.12 19.49 12.83
N THR A 52 12.00 18.59 11.85
CA THR A 52 11.35 17.29 12.02
C THR A 52 12.26 16.11 11.79
N VAL A 53 13.52 16.36 11.45
CA VAL A 53 14.60 15.37 11.46
C VAL A 53 14.61 14.63 12.80
N ASN A 54 14.84 13.32 12.75
CA ASN A 54 15.01 12.50 13.93
C ASN A 54 16.34 11.74 13.90
N VAL A 55 16.91 11.53 15.08
CA VAL A 55 18.13 10.72 15.23
C VAL A 55 17.78 9.25 15.00
N ILE A 56 18.60 8.58 14.20
CA ILE A 56 18.50 7.13 13.95
C ILE A 56 19.42 6.40 14.92
N GLU A 57 18.88 5.37 15.59
CA GLU A 57 19.57 4.63 16.65
C GLU A 57 20.10 3.25 16.17
N ALA A 58 19.68 2.77 14.99
CA ALA A 58 19.97 1.43 14.49
C ALA A 58 20.71 1.44 13.13
N GLY A 59 21.56 0.44 12.90
CA GLY A 59 22.21 0.23 11.59
C GLY A 59 23.30 1.23 11.19
N ASN A 60 23.78 2.04 12.14
CA ASN A 60 24.82 3.04 11.88
C ASN A 60 26.20 2.39 11.69
N PRO A 61 26.99 2.82 10.67
CA PRO A 61 28.38 2.42 10.56
C PRO A 61 29.19 2.76 11.83
N PRO A 62 30.19 1.95 12.18
CA PRO A 62 31.08 2.23 13.32
C PRO A 62 31.71 3.62 13.22
N GLY A 63 31.80 4.31 14.36
CA GLY A 63 32.39 5.66 14.43
C GLY A 63 31.45 6.81 14.09
N GLN A 64 30.15 6.56 13.94
CA GLN A 64 29.11 7.59 13.83
C GLN A 64 28.22 7.65 15.09
N PRO A 65 28.76 8.12 16.24
CA PRO A 65 27.95 8.31 17.43
C PRO A 65 26.92 9.43 17.25
N ILE A 66 25.93 9.51 18.13
CA ILE A 66 24.84 10.51 18.07
C ILE A 66 25.38 11.95 18.01
N GLU A 67 26.54 12.23 18.62
CA GLU A 67 27.19 13.53 18.56
C GLU A 67 27.68 13.86 17.15
N VAL A 68 28.17 12.87 16.40
CA VAL A 68 28.52 13.02 14.98
C VAL A 68 27.25 13.19 14.14
N ALA A 69 26.13 12.58 14.50
CA ALA A 69 24.83 12.87 13.87
C ALA A 69 24.43 14.34 14.01
N LEU A 70 24.53 14.84 15.25
CA LEU A 70 24.19 16.22 15.58
C LEU A 70 25.13 17.22 14.88
N GLU A 71 26.42 16.92 14.78
CA GLU A 71 27.39 17.77 14.05
C GLU A 71 27.28 17.64 12.52
N ALA A 72 27.02 16.45 11.99
CA ALA A 72 26.79 16.23 10.56
C ALA A 72 25.53 16.96 10.09
N GLY A 73 24.44 16.88 10.84
CA GLY A 73 23.23 17.67 10.57
C GLY A 73 23.51 19.18 10.53
N LYS A 74 24.41 19.68 11.39
CA LYS A 74 24.78 21.11 11.44
C LYS A 74 25.64 21.58 10.26
N THR A 75 26.22 20.67 9.47
CA THR A 75 27.22 21.05 8.46
C THR A 75 26.67 20.99 7.03
N VAL A 76 26.84 22.13 6.34
CA VAL A 76 26.90 22.36 4.89
C VAL A 76 25.63 22.82 4.13
N SER A 77 24.39 22.75 4.63
CA SER A 77 23.26 23.32 3.84
C SER A 77 22.05 23.90 4.59
N PHE A 78 21.81 23.55 5.86
CA PHE A 78 20.63 24.02 6.60
C PHE A 78 20.93 24.24 8.10
N GLN A 79 20.20 25.14 8.77
CA GLN A 79 20.30 25.32 10.21
C GLN A 79 19.49 24.23 10.93
N MET A 80 20.18 23.27 11.56
CA MET A 80 19.54 22.26 12.42
C MET A 80 19.18 22.86 13.79
N PRO A 81 18.13 22.33 14.45
CA PRO A 81 17.83 22.71 15.82
C PRO A 81 18.93 22.25 16.78
N ASP A 82 19.12 22.99 17.88
CA ASP A 82 20.10 22.63 18.92
C ASP A 82 19.83 21.26 19.57
N LYS A 83 18.58 20.79 19.48
CA LYS A 83 18.14 19.49 19.97
C LYS A 83 17.32 18.77 18.90
N ILE A 84 17.75 17.56 18.56
CA ILE A 84 17.03 16.63 17.68
C ILE A 84 16.43 15.52 18.56
N LEU A 85 15.18 15.11 18.28
CA LEU A 85 14.53 14.00 18.98
C LEU A 85 14.90 12.66 18.33
N ASN A 86 14.83 11.57 19.10
CA ASN A 86 15.04 10.23 18.55
C ASN A 86 13.86 9.82 17.66
N ALA A 87 14.17 9.05 16.61
CA ALA A 87 13.17 8.53 15.71
C ALA A 87 12.19 7.63 16.49
N PRO A 88 10.87 7.88 16.40
CA PRO A 88 9.88 6.99 17.01
C PRO A 88 9.99 5.57 16.46
N ASN A 89 10.28 5.46 15.16
CA ASN A 89 10.52 4.20 14.47
C ASN A 89 11.95 3.72 14.77
N LYS A 90 12.09 2.89 15.80
CA LYS A 90 13.41 2.45 16.31
C LYS A 90 14.23 1.59 15.34
N TYR A 91 13.60 1.04 14.30
CA TYR A 91 14.20 0.07 13.39
C TYR A 91 14.59 0.65 12.03
N ILE A 92 14.42 1.96 11.82
CA ILE A 92 14.99 2.63 10.64
C ILE A 92 16.50 2.33 10.63
N ASN A 93 17.00 1.77 9.54
CA ASN A 93 18.35 1.25 9.45
C ASN A 93 19.25 2.15 8.61
N GLY A 94 20.27 2.70 9.25
CA GLY A 94 21.35 3.42 8.59
C GLY A 94 21.11 4.92 8.43
N GLY A 95 22.22 5.65 8.44
CA GLY A 95 22.25 7.11 8.43
C GLY A 95 22.18 7.67 9.84
N THR A 96 22.85 8.80 10.08
CA THR A 96 22.89 9.40 11.41
C THR A 96 21.56 10.03 11.85
N HIS A 97 20.78 10.46 10.87
CA HIS A 97 19.50 11.11 11.05
C HIS A 97 18.65 10.91 9.79
N THR A 98 17.34 11.06 9.97
CA THR A 98 16.39 11.13 8.85
C THR A 98 16.40 12.53 8.22
N THR A 99 15.69 12.74 7.11
CA THR A 99 15.71 14.02 6.38
C THR A 99 14.62 14.99 6.84
N GLY A 100 13.63 14.54 7.62
CA GLY A 100 12.43 15.29 7.98
C GLY A 100 11.40 15.23 6.86
N SER A 101 10.11 15.37 7.19
CA SER A 101 9.02 15.37 6.19
C SER A 101 7.86 16.25 6.60
N GLY A 102 7.09 16.73 5.62
CA GLY A 102 5.86 17.45 5.87
C GLY A 102 5.02 17.71 4.63
N PHE A 103 3.96 18.49 4.81
CA PHE A 103 3.14 19.05 3.74
C PHE A 103 3.11 20.58 3.84
N ASN A 104 3.39 21.27 2.74
CA ASN A 104 3.27 22.73 2.63
C ASN A 104 4.09 23.49 3.69
N PHE A 105 5.33 23.07 3.94
CA PHE A 105 6.21 23.66 4.98
C PHE A 105 5.62 23.61 6.40
N ARG A 106 4.78 22.60 6.64
CA ARG A 106 4.19 22.26 7.92
C ARG A 106 4.35 20.76 8.15
N ALA A 107 4.43 20.37 9.41
CA ALA A 107 4.57 18.98 9.81
C ALA A 107 3.88 18.72 11.15
N ALA A 108 3.58 17.46 11.42
CA ALA A 108 3.02 17.00 12.69
C ALA A 108 3.80 15.78 13.23
N PRO A 109 5.07 15.94 13.64
CA PRO A 109 5.96 14.83 13.97
C PRO A 109 5.46 13.99 15.15
N PHE A 110 5.56 12.67 15.02
CA PHE A 110 5.21 11.70 16.06
C PHE A 110 6.08 11.90 17.30
N ALA A 111 7.37 12.18 17.15
CA ALA A 111 8.28 12.38 18.28
C ALA A 111 7.77 13.49 19.23
N GLN A 112 7.23 14.58 18.67
CA GLN A 112 6.67 15.68 19.45
C GLN A 112 5.31 15.33 20.07
N ARG A 113 4.48 14.54 19.38
CA ARG A 113 3.21 14.08 19.95
C ARG A 113 3.44 13.06 21.07
N LEU A 114 4.39 12.14 20.90
CA LEU A 114 4.75 11.11 21.88
C LEU A 114 5.42 11.67 23.13
N SER A 115 6.14 12.79 23.02
CA SER A 115 6.67 13.49 24.20
C SER A 115 5.56 14.13 25.05
N ASN A 116 4.42 14.48 24.43
CA ASN A 116 3.24 15.00 25.13
C ASN A 116 2.36 13.86 25.68
N ASN A 117 2.19 12.77 24.91
CA ASN A 117 1.47 11.57 25.34
C ASN A 117 2.10 10.31 24.71
N PRO A 118 2.69 9.40 25.51
CA PRO A 118 3.41 8.23 24.98
C PRO A 118 2.50 7.12 24.41
N ASP A 119 1.17 7.23 24.55
CA ASP A 119 0.23 6.25 23.99
C ASP A 119 0.12 6.39 22.46
N THR A 120 0.75 5.46 21.74
CA THR A 120 0.79 5.46 20.28
C THR A 120 -0.60 5.34 19.64
N SER A 121 -1.60 4.78 20.35
CA SER A 121 -2.98 4.70 19.86
C SER A 121 -3.68 6.06 19.81
N LYS A 122 -3.10 7.11 20.43
CA LYS A 122 -3.67 8.46 20.49
C LYS A 122 -2.91 9.47 19.63
N LEU A 123 -1.89 9.04 18.87
CA LEU A 123 -1.06 9.88 18.00
C LEU A 123 -1.85 10.86 17.15
N PHE A 124 -2.99 10.45 16.58
CA PHE A 124 -3.76 11.25 15.63
C PHE A 124 -4.96 11.97 16.26
N SER A 125 -5.14 11.87 17.58
CA SER A 125 -6.30 12.43 18.28
C SER A 125 -6.17 13.94 18.47
N SER A 126 -7.12 14.70 17.95
CA SER A 126 -7.19 16.15 18.16
C SER A 126 -7.61 16.52 19.58
N ALA A 127 -8.31 15.64 20.29
CA ALA A 127 -8.64 15.86 21.70
C ALA A 127 -7.41 15.85 22.62
N ILE A 128 -6.36 15.10 22.24
CA ILE A 128 -5.11 14.99 23.01
C ILE A 128 -4.07 16.02 22.54
N HIS A 129 -3.92 16.17 21.22
CA HIS A 129 -2.81 16.94 20.64
C HIS A 129 -3.25 18.21 19.90
N GLY A 130 -4.54 18.44 19.72
CA GLY A 130 -5.06 19.36 18.70
C GLY A 130 -4.95 18.81 17.28
N ASP A 131 -5.58 19.51 16.33
CA ASP A 131 -5.42 19.24 14.90
C ASP A 131 -3.93 19.34 14.51
N PRO A 132 -3.45 18.56 13.51
CA PRO A 132 -2.06 18.63 13.09
C PRO A 132 -1.69 20.01 12.55
N GLY A 133 -0.40 20.36 12.61
CA GLY A 133 0.10 21.62 12.06
C GLY A 133 0.05 21.69 10.54
N THR A 134 -0.12 20.55 9.85
CA THR A 134 -0.33 20.45 8.41
C THR A 134 -1.69 21.02 7.99
N PRO A 135 -1.87 21.42 6.72
CA PRO A 135 -3.15 21.99 6.28
C PRO A 135 -4.34 21.06 6.53
N LEU A 136 -5.36 21.57 7.23
CA LEU A 136 -6.64 20.89 7.46
C LEU A 136 -7.60 21.21 6.30
N LEU A 137 -7.92 20.21 5.48
CA LEU A 137 -8.97 20.34 4.47
C LEU A 137 -10.32 20.10 5.14
N ARG A 138 -11.25 21.06 5.00
CA ARG A 138 -12.64 20.91 5.48
C ARG A 138 -13.59 20.89 4.28
N ALA A 139 -14.46 19.92 4.22
CA ALA A 139 -15.44 19.77 3.14
C ALA A 139 -16.79 19.30 3.66
N TYR A 140 -17.87 19.64 2.98
CA TYR A 140 -19.15 19.01 3.24
C TYR A 140 -19.23 17.68 2.50
N THR A 141 -19.95 16.71 3.06
CA THR A 141 -20.16 15.41 2.43
C THR A 141 -20.65 15.59 0.99
N GLY A 142 -20.04 14.86 0.04
CA GLY A 142 -20.36 14.96 -1.39
C GLY A 142 -19.70 16.12 -2.15
N ASP A 143 -19.07 17.09 -1.47
CA ASP A 143 -18.26 18.11 -2.12
C ASP A 143 -17.15 17.44 -2.94
N THR A 144 -16.90 17.94 -4.14
CA THR A 144 -15.74 17.52 -4.92
C THR A 144 -14.47 18.10 -4.32
N MET A 145 -13.48 17.24 -4.11
CA MET A 145 -12.15 17.59 -3.63
C MET A 145 -11.11 17.30 -4.71
N VAL A 146 -10.15 18.22 -4.88
CA VAL A 146 -8.99 18.04 -5.75
C VAL A 146 -7.72 18.19 -4.92
N PHE A 147 -6.89 17.16 -4.89
CA PHE A 147 -5.56 17.23 -4.30
C PHE A 147 -4.56 17.52 -5.41
N ARG A 148 -3.91 18.69 -5.32
CA ARG A 148 -2.80 19.06 -6.19
C ARG A 148 -1.53 18.53 -5.53
N LEU A 149 -1.14 17.30 -5.88
CA LEU A 149 0.08 16.71 -5.35
C LEU A 149 1.25 17.24 -6.15
N LEU A 150 2.26 17.77 -5.47
CA LEU A 150 3.45 18.31 -6.09
C LEU A 150 4.66 18.07 -5.18
N HIS A 151 5.71 17.47 -5.73
CA HIS A 151 6.99 17.36 -5.05
C HIS A 151 7.99 18.32 -5.72
N GLN A 152 8.42 19.36 -5.00
CA GLN A 152 9.05 20.52 -5.62
C GLN A 152 10.58 20.46 -5.71
N LEU A 153 11.32 20.14 -4.63
CA LEU A 153 12.73 20.58 -4.54
C LEU A 153 13.63 19.73 -3.61
N MET A 154 13.33 18.46 -3.34
CA MET A 154 14.03 17.72 -2.29
C MET A 154 14.57 16.35 -2.75
N ASN A 155 15.33 15.67 -1.89
CA ASN A 155 16.27 14.63 -2.31
C ASN A 155 15.65 13.23 -2.40
N GLU A 156 14.44 13.04 -1.88
CA GLU A 156 13.84 11.73 -1.70
C GLU A 156 12.44 11.69 -2.32
N SER A 157 12.05 10.53 -2.84
CA SER A 157 10.69 10.30 -3.31
C SER A 157 9.72 10.07 -2.17
N HIS A 158 8.42 10.12 -2.50
CA HIS A 158 7.37 9.94 -1.52
C HIS A 158 6.22 9.11 -2.06
N VAL A 159 5.36 8.68 -1.15
CA VAL A 159 4.05 8.11 -1.47
C VAL A 159 3.01 8.93 -0.75
N TRP A 160 1.94 9.33 -1.42
CA TRP A 160 0.82 9.98 -0.77
C TRP A 160 -0.39 9.06 -0.75
N THR A 161 -0.92 8.81 0.45
CA THR A 161 -2.05 7.91 0.69
C THR A 161 -3.19 8.66 1.36
N ILE A 162 -4.41 8.41 0.89
CA ILE A 162 -5.66 8.91 1.49
C ILE A 162 -6.51 7.75 1.97
N ALA A 163 -6.97 7.80 3.22
CA ALA A 163 -7.80 6.74 3.79
C ALA A 163 -9.27 6.90 3.41
N GLY A 164 -9.95 5.79 3.09
CA GLY A 164 -11.40 5.75 2.82
C GLY A 164 -11.82 6.36 1.49
N HIS A 165 -10.86 6.71 0.63
CA HIS A 165 -11.08 7.38 -0.65
C HIS A 165 -10.20 6.74 -1.73
N THR A 166 -10.64 6.82 -2.98
CA THR A 166 -9.81 6.51 -4.15
C THR A 166 -9.90 7.64 -5.17
N PHE A 167 -8.93 7.67 -6.08
CA PHE A 167 -8.84 8.57 -7.21
C PHE A 167 -8.44 7.78 -8.46
N LEU A 168 -8.73 8.34 -9.64
CA LEU A 168 -8.24 7.80 -10.91
C LEU A 168 -6.77 8.21 -11.09
N THR A 169 -5.93 7.28 -11.52
CA THR A 169 -4.53 7.56 -11.88
C THR A 169 -4.44 8.52 -13.05
N GLU A 170 -5.27 8.30 -14.08
CA GLU A 170 -5.47 9.23 -15.19
C GLU A 170 -6.78 10.01 -15.01
N ARG A 171 -6.69 11.23 -14.51
CA ARG A 171 -7.80 12.10 -14.07
C ARG A 171 -8.98 12.18 -15.05
N TYR A 172 -8.73 12.20 -16.35
CA TYR A 172 -9.77 12.36 -17.40
C TYR A 172 -10.16 11.06 -18.09
N ALA A 173 -9.51 9.94 -17.79
CA ALA A 173 -9.83 8.65 -18.38
C ALA A 173 -10.76 7.86 -17.42
N PRO A 174 -12.02 7.60 -17.81
CA PRO A 174 -13.00 6.92 -16.94
C PRO A 174 -12.62 5.47 -16.60
N ASP A 175 -11.83 4.85 -17.47
CA ASP A 175 -11.37 3.46 -17.35
C ASP A 175 -9.94 3.37 -16.79
N ALA A 176 -9.38 4.47 -16.29
CA ALA A 176 -8.11 4.45 -15.59
C ALA A 176 -8.20 3.67 -14.27
N ASN A 177 -7.06 3.20 -13.81
CA ASN A 177 -6.97 2.51 -12.55
C ASN A 177 -7.38 3.41 -11.38
N ARG A 178 -7.97 2.80 -10.36
CA ARG A 178 -8.31 3.46 -9.12
C ARG A 178 -7.33 3.08 -8.03
N LYS A 179 -6.74 4.09 -7.41
CA LYS A 179 -5.81 3.93 -6.29
C LYS A 179 -6.20 4.84 -5.14
N ASN A 180 -5.79 4.47 -3.93
CA ASN A 180 -5.84 5.32 -2.74
C ASN A 180 -4.45 5.84 -2.34
N SER A 181 -3.42 5.36 -3.02
CA SER A 181 -2.01 5.65 -2.76
C SER A 181 -1.29 5.83 -4.09
N ILE A 182 -0.43 6.83 -4.18
CA ILE A 182 0.36 7.10 -5.38
C ILE A 182 1.74 7.62 -5.00
N HIS A 183 2.75 7.04 -5.64
CA HIS A 183 4.11 7.53 -5.63
C HIS A 183 4.23 8.90 -6.31
N VAL A 184 5.13 9.72 -5.79
CA VAL A 184 5.49 11.01 -6.37
C VAL A 184 7.00 11.23 -6.28
N GLY A 185 7.63 11.27 -7.45
CA GLY A 185 9.04 11.59 -7.65
C GLY A 185 9.31 13.09 -7.64
N ILE A 186 10.60 13.47 -7.70
CA ILE A 186 11.02 14.88 -7.73
C ILE A 186 10.48 15.56 -8.99
N ALA A 187 9.90 16.75 -8.82
CA ALA A 187 9.29 17.55 -9.87
C ALA A 187 8.08 16.90 -10.56
N GLU A 188 7.52 15.84 -9.98
CA GLU A 188 6.26 15.26 -10.42
C GLU A 188 5.06 15.99 -9.82
N ARG A 189 3.96 15.95 -10.57
CA ARG A 189 2.69 16.54 -10.15
C ARG A 189 1.53 15.64 -10.53
N TYR A 190 0.56 15.53 -9.62
CA TYR A 190 -0.70 14.83 -9.86
C TYR A 190 -1.89 15.69 -9.45
N ASP A 191 -2.97 15.54 -10.21
CA ASP A 191 -4.24 16.18 -9.93
C ASP A 191 -5.27 15.11 -9.59
N LEU A 192 -5.46 14.86 -8.30
CA LEU A 192 -6.22 13.72 -7.81
C LEU A 192 -7.61 14.15 -7.39
N VAL A 193 -8.63 13.63 -8.06
CA VAL A 193 -10.04 14.03 -7.86
C VAL A 193 -10.77 12.97 -7.06
N THR A 194 -11.46 13.39 -6.01
CA THR A 194 -12.34 12.52 -5.22
C THR A 194 -13.51 13.32 -4.62
N LYS A 195 -14.35 12.67 -3.82
CA LYS A 195 -15.46 13.33 -3.11
C LYS A 195 -15.31 13.21 -1.61
N ALA A 196 -15.68 14.27 -0.90
CA ALA A 196 -15.67 14.30 0.56
C ALA A 196 -16.60 13.23 1.13
N GLY A 197 -16.03 12.35 1.97
CA GLY A 197 -16.73 11.21 2.57
C GLY A 197 -16.63 9.92 1.78
N GLY A 198 -15.78 9.89 0.75
CA GLY A 198 -15.59 8.74 -0.14
C GLY A 198 -16.85 8.37 -0.91
N PHE A 199 -16.87 7.18 -1.49
CA PHE A 199 -18.08 6.67 -2.15
C PHE A 199 -19.20 6.30 -1.16
N GLN A 200 -18.82 6.01 0.08
CA GLN A 200 -19.72 5.70 1.18
C GLN A 200 -20.47 6.92 1.73
N GLY A 201 -20.07 8.15 1.38
CA GLY A 201 -20.74 9.37 1.84
C GLY A 201 -20.72 9.54 3.35
N MET A 202 -19.65 9.09 4.03
CA MET A 202 -19.57 9.13 5.50
C MET A 202 -18.83 10.37 6.00
N PRO A 203 -19.45 11.19 6.88
CA PRO A 203 -18.80 12.33 7.49
C PRO A 203 -17.90 11.91 8.67
N GLY A 204 -16.84 12.67 8.90
CA GLY A 204 -15.86 12.44 9.96
C GLY A 204 -14.46 12.88 9.54
N ASP A 205 -13.48 12.62 10.41
CA ASP A 205 -12.09 12.96 10.17
C ASP A 205 -11.35 11.76 9.55
N TYR A 206 -10.93 11.91 8.30
CA TYR A 206 -10.09 10.96 7.59
C TYR A 206 -8.62 11.38 7.66
N ILE A 207 -7.71 10.42 7.62
CA ILE A 207 -6.26 10.69 7.53
C ILE A 207 -5.77 10.60 6.08
N HIS A 208 -4.82 11.48 5.75
CA HIS A 208 -3.94 11.30 4.59
C HIS A 208 -2.50 11.42 5.06
N PHE A 209 -1.58 10.64 4.48
CA PHE A 209 -0.25 10.46 5.04
C PHE A 209 0.77 10.05 3.98
N ASN A 210 2.06 10.18 4.33
CA ASN A 210 3.16 9.67 3.55
C ASN A 210 3.32 8.17 3.78
N GLY A 211 3.32 7.37 2.72
CA GLY A 211 3.41 5.92 2.81
C GLY A 211 4.75 5.38 3.31
N ARG A 212 5.84 6.16 3.20
CA ARG A 212 7.14 5.85 3.79
C ARG A 212 7.07 6.02 5.31
N THR A 213 7.43 4.97 6.06
CA THR A 213 7.17 4.90 7.50
C THR A 213 7.90 5.99 8.29
N SER A 214 9.15 6.31 7.96
CA SER A 214 9.87 7.45 8.56
C SER A 214 9.20 8.79 8.24
N HIS A 215 8.88 9.07 6.98
CA HIS A 215 8.27 10.36 6.58
C HIS A 215 6.87 10.54 7.18
N PHE A 216 6.13 9.45 7.38
CA PHE A 216 4.90 9.48 8.17
C PHE A 216 5.19 9.95 9.59
N ALA A 217 6.18 9.33 10.25
CA ALA A 217 6.56 9.65 11.63
C ALA A 217 7.15 11.06 11.79
N GLU A 218 7.82 11.59 10.78
CA GLU A 218 8.38 12.94 10.79
C GLU A 218 7.30 14.03 10.61
N GLY A 219 6.09 13.65 10.22
CA GLY A 219 4.95 14.55 10.20
C GLY A 219 4.37 14.84 8.81
N GLY A 220 4.72 14.03 7.80
CA GLY A 220 4.07 14.00 6.50
C GLY A 220 2.67 13.38 6.56
N TRP A 221 1.76 13.95 7.35
CA TRP A 221 0.36 13.52 7.43
C TRP A 221 -0.57 14.66 7.80
N GLY A 222 -1.86 14.54 7.51
CA GLY A 222 -2.88 15.53 7.80
C GLY A 222 -4.28 14.95 7.90
N ILE A 223 -5.26 15.83 8.13
CA ILE A 223 -6.67 15.46 8.32
C ILE A 223 -7.51 16.06 7.20
N ILE A 224 -8.45 15.26 6.69
CA ILE A 224 -9.58 15.71 5.89
C ILE A 224 -10.81 15.61 6.78
N ARG A 225 -11.39 16.76 7.13
CA ARG A 225 -12.58 16.87 7.98
C ARG A 225 -13.82 17.02 7.13
N VAL A 226 -14.63 15.95 7.08
CA VAL A 226 -15.88 15.90 6.32
C VAL A 226 -17.05 16.18 7.24
N LEU A 227 -17.80 17.24 6.93
CA LEU A 227 -18.93 17.74 7.71
C LEU A 227 -20.26 17.32 7.06
N ASP A 228 -21.25 17.02 7.88
CA ASP A 228 -22.61 16.64 7.47
C ASP A 228 -23.61 17.79 7.53
N LYS A 229 -23.21 18.94 8.07
CA LYS A 229 -24.04 20.13 8.24
C LYS A 229 -23.23 21.39 8.04
N GLU A 230 -23.89 22.43 7.52
CA GLU A 230 -23.27 23.74 7.35
C GLU A 230 -22.77 24.31 8.68
N THR A 231 -21.58 24.91 8.66
CA THR A 231 -20.98 25.63 9.78
C THR A 231 -20.73 27.09 9.40
N ALA A 232 -20.69 27.97 10.41
CA ALA A 232 -20.54 29.41 10.18
C ALA A 232 -19.22 29.81 9.49
N ASP A 233 -18.20 28.97 9.61
CA ASP A 233 -16.82 29.20 9.19
C ASP A 233 -16.37 28.33 8.01
N LEU A 234 -17.32 27.74 7.26
CA LEU A 234 -17.08 27.04 6.00
C LEU A 234 -18.20 27.33 5.01
N LYS A 235 -17.86 27.94 3.87
CA LYS A 235 -18.81 28.22 2.80
C LYS A 235 -19.12 26.95 2.01
N PRO A 236 -20.40 26.73 1.64
CA PRO A 236 -20.74 25.68 0.69
C PRO A 236 -20.19 26.05 -0.69
N LEU A 237 -19.79 25.04 -1.46
CA LEU A 237 -19.46 25.25 -2.88
C LEU A 237 -20.70 25.76 -3.64
N PRO A 238 -20.53 26.56 -4.71
CA PRO A 238 -21.64 27.09 -5.49
C PRO A 238 -22.66 26.03 -5.93
N ARG A 239 -23.96 26.37 -5.86
CA ARG A 239 -25.05 25.50 -6.26
C ARG A 239 -24.93 25.14 -7.76
N GLY A 240 -24.94 23.84 -8.06
CA GLY A 240 -24.73 23.28 -9.41
C GLY A 240 -23.78 22.08 -9.44
N THR A 241 -22.93 21.94 -8.43
CA THR A 241 -21.95 20.83 -8.26
C THR A 241 -22.45 19.73 -7.34
N ASN A 242 -23.35 20.09 -6.43
CA ASN A 242 -24.14 19.18 -5.61
C ASN A 242 -25.61 19.63 -5.68
N PRO A 243 -26.41 19.09 -6.63
CA PRO A 243 -27.79 19.54 -6.86
C PRO A 243 -28.74 19.25 -5.68
N LEU A 244 -28.31 18.45 -4.70
CA LEU A 244 -29.13 18.00 -3.58
C LEU A 244 -28.79 18.71 -2.25
N GLY A 245 -27.82 19.63 -2.23
CA GLY A 245 -27.25 20.14 -0.97
C GLY A 245 -26.44 19.05 -0.25
N ILE A 246 -26.04 19.26 1.01
CA ILE A 246 -25.28 18.26 1.76
C ILE A 246 -26.12 16.97 1.85
N PRO A 247 -25.65 15.82 1.28
CA PRO A 247 -26.42 14.58 1.29
C PRO A 247 -26.67 14.11 2.72
N ALA A 248 -27.79 13.43 2.94
CA ALA A 248 -28.04 12.79 4.21
C ALA A 248 -26.99 11.71 4.49
N THR A 249 -26.46 11.71 5.70
CA THR A 249 -25.53 10.67 6.16
C THR A 249 -26.20 9.30 6.09
N PRO A 250 -25.63 8.32 5.37
CA PRO A 250 -26.15 6.97 5.37
C PRO A 250 -26.11 6.35 6.78
N ASN A 251 -27.10 5.54 7.13
CA ASN A 251 -27.14 4.87 8.44
C ASN A 251 -26.08 3.75 8.56
N SER A 252 -25.52 3.28 7.44
CA SER A 252 -24.49 2.26 7.39
C SER A 252 -23.64 2.43 6.14
N VAL A 253 -22.37 2.01 6.22
CA VAL A 253 -21.44 1.96 5.08
C VAL A 253 -21.90 0.92 4.06
N CYS A 254 -22.46 -0.18 4.56
CA CYS A 254 -22.94 -1.27 3.73
C CYS A 254 -24.45 -1.09 3.43
N PRO A 255 -24.88 -1.26 2.17
CA PRO A 255 -26.28 -1.45 1.85
C PRO A 255 -26.89 -2.63 2.63
N SER A 256 -28.19 -2.56 2.94
CA SER A 256 -28.87 -3.59 3.74
C SER A 256 -28.96 -4.96 3.07
N ASP A 257 -28.87 -4.99 1.74
CA ASP A 257 -28.89 -6.18 0.89
C ASP A 257 -27.48 -6.68 0.50
N ALA A 258 -26.42 -5.99 0.93
CA ALA A 258 -25.04 -6.40 0.66
C ALA A 258 -24.73 -7.75 1.33
N PRO A 259 -24.19 -8.75 0.60
CA PRO A 259 -23.74 -10.00 1.19
C PRO A 259 -22.69 -9.74 2.28
N VAL A 260 -22.83 -10.38 3.44
CA VAL A 260 -21.91 -10.18 4.57
C VAL A 260 -20.85 -11.29 4.57
N LYS A 261 -19.58 -10.91 4.52
CA LYS A 261 -18.44 -11.79 4.81
C LYS A 261 -17.84 -11.44 6.17
N SER A 262 -17.81 -12.40 7.08
CA SER A 262 -17.25 -12.22 8.43
C SER A 262 -15.99 -13.04 8.64
N PHE A 263 -14.92 -12.39 9.09
CA PHE A 263 -13.64 -13.00 9.38
C PHE A 263 -13.28 -12.80 10.85
N ASN A 264 -12.94 -13.89 11.54
CA ASN A 264 -12.43 -13.83 12.91
C ASN A 264 -10.90 -13.80 12.85
N VAL A 265 -10.32 -12.64 13.15
CA VAL A 265 -8.89 -12.37 13.02
C VAL A 265 -8.29 -12.21 14.41
N VAL A 266 -7.08 -12.73 14.61
CA VAL A 266 -6.28 -12.52 15.81
C VAL A 266 -5.00 -11.79 15.48
N ALA A 267 -4.60 -10.84 16.34
CA ALA A 267 -3.25 -10.30 16.37
C ALA A 267 -2.41 -11.09 17.39
N LEU A 268 -1.23 -11.56 16.98
CA LEU A 268 -0.37 -12.46 17.76
C LEU A 268 1.08 -11.98 17.77
N ASP A 269 1.77 -12.18 18.90
CA ASP A 269 3.24 -12.13 18.94
C ASP A 269 3.80 -13.44 18.34
N ARG A 270 4.65 -13.31 17.32
CA ARG A 270 5.29 -14.42 16.60
C ARG A 270 6.71 -14.02 16.17
N PRO A 271 7.74 -14.34 16.98
CA PRO A 271 9.13 -14.23 16.55
C PRO A 271 9.34 -15.02 15.24
N MET A 272 10.08 -14.47 14.28
CA MET A 272 10.27 -15.10 12.96
C MET A 272 11.74 -15.17 12.58
N LYS A 273 12.09 -16.22 11.82
CA LYS A 273 13.36 -16.34 11.09
C LYS A 273 13.04 -16.40 9.61
N LEU A 274 13.45 -15.38 8.86
CA LEU A 274 13.03 -15.14 7.47
C LEU A 274 13.53 -16.24 6.52
N ASN A 275 14.68 -16.82 6.84
CA ASN A 275 15.22 -17.99 6.17
C ASN A 275 15.75 -18.99 7.21
N PRO A 276 15.14 -20.18 7.36
CA PRO A 276 15.54 -21.14 8.39
C PRO A 276 16.97 -21.67 8.21
N LYS A 277 17.54 -21.57 7.01
CA LYS A 277 18.87 -22.08 6.65
C LYS A 277 19.96 -21.02 6.72
N ALA A 278 19.60 -19.73 6.69
CA ALA A 278 20.56 -18.64 6.76
C ALA A 278 21.06 -18.40 8.20
N PRO A 279 22.26 -17.81 8.37
CA PRO A 279 22.65 -17.23 9.65
C PRO A 279 21.66 -16.13 10.07
N ASP A 280 21.64 -15.78 11.37
CA ASP A 280 20.67 -14.81 11.90
C ASP A 280 20.88 -13.38 11.38
N ALA A 281 22.09 -13.08 10.92
CA ALA A 281 22.44 -11.85 10.22
C ALA A 281 23.55 -12.10 9.21
N ILE A 282 23.60 -11.31 8.13
CA ILE A 282 24.60 -11.42 7.05
C ILE A 282 25.28 -10.07 6.88
N GLU A 283 26.60 -10.00 7.05
CA GLU A 283 27.35 -8.75 6.87
C GLU A 283 27.41 -8.36 5.38
N VAL A 284 27.13 -7.07 5.09
CA VAL A 284 27.07 -6.55 3.73
C VAL A 284 28.21 -5.61 3.39
N ASP A 285 28.21 -4.41 3.98
CA ASP A 285 29.22 -3.37 3.83
C ASP A 285 29.34 -2.56 5.13
N PHE A 286 30.54 -2.03 5.42
CA PHE A 286 30.79 -1.14 6.58
C PHE A 286 30.23 -1.67 7.93
N GLU A 287 30.36 -2.97 8.19
CA GLU A 287 29.81 -3.67 9.37
C GLU A 287 28.27 -3.66 9.49
N ARG A 288 27.55 -3.13 8.48
CA ARG A 288 26.09 -3.24 8.38
C ARG A 288 25.69 -4.66 8.02
N LYS A 289 24.49 -5.06 8.44
CA LYS A 289 24.01 -6.43 8.32
C LYS A 289 22.60 -6.45 7.75
N ILE A 290 22.33 -7.44 6.91
CA ILE A 290 20.96 -7.86 6.62
C ILE A 290 20.49 -8.70 7.80
N GLU A 291 19.34 -8.35 8.37
CA GLU A 291 18.73 -9.05 9.49
C GLU A 291 17.83 -10.18 8.97
N MET A 292 18.14 -11.43 9.34
CA MET A 292 17.36 -12.61 8.96
C MET A 292 16.39 -13.05 10.07
N THR A 293 16.36 -12.33 11.19
CA THR A 293 15.46 -12.61 12.31
C THR A 293 14.62 -11.39 12.68
N MET A 294 13.42 -11.65 13.16
CA MET A 294 12.50 -10.66 13.69
C MET A 294 12.00 -11.14 15.05
N PRO A 295 12.77 -10.92 16.13
CA PRO A 295 12.48 -11.45 17.46
C PRO A 295 11.15 -10.94 18.04
N GLU A 296 10.80 -9.69 17.73
CA GLU A 296 9.54 -9.05 18.15
C GLU A 296 8.41 -9.19 17.12
N GLY A 297 8.54 -10.15 16.20
CA GLY A 297 7.61 -10.36 15.11
C GLY A 297 6.16 -10.47 15.57
N LYS A 298 5.24 -10.01 14.72
CA LYS A 298 3.80 -9.93 14.95
C LYS A 298 3.09 -10.32 13.66
N ILE A 299 1.95 -11.00 13.79
CA ILE A 299 1.14 -11.41 12.64
C ILE A 299 -0.34 -11.20 12.90
N PHE A 300 -1.07 -10.92 11.82
CA PHE A 300 -2.49 -11.22 11.75
C PHE A 300 -2.68 -12.65 11.27
N ALA A 301 -3.60 -13.39 11.89
CA ALA A 301 -3.99 -14.72 11.46
C ALA A 301 -5.50 -14.92 11.64
N LEU A 302 -6.09 -15.90 10.96
CA LEU A 302 -7.45 -16.32 11.30
C LEU A 302 -7.45 -17.05 12.65
N GLU A 303 -8.51 -16.88 13.43
CA GLU A 303 -8.57 -17.46 14.78
C GLU A 303 -8.44 -18.98 14.78
N GLU A 304 -9.00 -19.65 13.76
CA GLU A 304 -8.90 -21.11 13.57
C GLU A 304 -7.48 -21.60 13.26
N GLU A 305 -6.61 -20.73 12.73
CA GLU A 305 -5.22 -21.05 12.39
C GLU A 305 -4.23 -20.66 13.49
N ALA A 306 -4.69 -19.92 14.52
CA ALA A 306 -3.86 -19.32 15.55
C ALA A 306 -2.90 -20.33 16.24
N ALA A 307 -3.38 -21.54 16.52
CA ALA A 307 -2.57 -22.60 17.14
C ALA A 307 -1.50 -23.14 16.18
N THR A 308 -1.83 -23.29 14.89
CA THR A 308 -0.90 -23.78 13.85
C THR A 308 0.23 -22.78 13.62
N VAL A 309 -0.10 -21.49 13.47
CA VAL A 309 0.90 -20.45 13.21
C VAL A 309 1.74 -20.09 14.45
N ALA A 310 1.24 -20.39 15.65
CA ALA A 310 2.02 -20.31 16.89
C ALA A 310 3.06 -21.45 17.02
N GLY A 311 2.89 -22.55 16.27
CA GLY A 311 3.86 -23.63 16.18
C GLY A 311 5.01 -23.33 15.22
N ASN A 312 5.60 -24.37 14.63
CA ASN A 312 6.79 -24.25 13.78
C ASN A 312 6.49 -23.98 12.29
N VAL A 313 5.25 -23.68 11.93
CA VAL A 313 4.88 -23.31 10.56
C VAL A 313 5.24 -21.84 10.33
N MET A 314 5.91 -21.56 9.21
CA MET A 314 6.17 -20.18 8.78
C MET A 314 4.86 -19.55 8.29
N PRO A 315 4.34 -18.50 8.95
CA PRO A 315 3.08 -17.88 8.56
C PRO A 315 3.21 -17.13 7.22
N ASN A 316 2.07 -16.77 6.65
CA ASN A 316 1.98 -15.78 5.57
C ASN A 316 1.20 -14.57 6.08
N PRO A 317 1.46 -13.37 5.55
CA PRO A 317 0.65 -12.20 5.87
C PRO A 317 -0.82 -12.47 5.58
N LEU A 318 -1.70 -11.95 6.45
CA LEU A 318 -3.14 -12.19 6.32
C LEU A 318 -3.61 -11.70 4.96
N THR A 319 -4.17 -12.58 4.14
CA THR A 319 -4.74 -12.23 2.83
C THR A 319 -6.18 -12.69 2.77
N LEU A 320 -7.10 -11.75 2.98
CA LEU A 320 -8.54 -11.98 2.93
C LEU A 320 -9.07 -11.70 1.53
N ARG A 321 -10.12 -12.43 1.13
CA ARG A 321 -10.76 -12.23 -0.18
C ARG A 321 -12.24 -11.92 -0.04
N ALA A 322 -12.66 -10.86 -0.70
CA ALA A 322 -14.06 -10.45 -0.80
C ALA A 322 -14.41 -10.10 -2.25
N ASN A 323 -15.69 -10.08 -2.57
CA ASN A 323 -16.17 -9.73 -3.90
C ASN A 323 -16.71 -8.29 -3.89
N LEU A 324 -16.75 -7.66 -5.07
CA LEU A 324 -17.46 -6.39 -5.23
C LEU A 324 -18.90 -6.48 -4.73
N GLY A 325 -19.29 -5.52 -3.89
CA GLY A 325 -20.60 -5.48 -3.23
C GLY A 325 -20.68 -6.25 -1.91
N ASP A 326 -19.62 -6.94 -1.47
CA ASP A 326 -19.61 -7.57 -0.16
C ASP A 326 -19.42 -6.53 0.96
N CYS A 327 -20.19 -6.69 2.04
CA CYS A 327 -19.95 -6.06 3.32
C CYS A 327 -19.01 -6.94 4.16
N ILE A 328 -17.85 -6.42 4.51
CA ILE A 328 -16.77 -7.17 5.15
C ILE A 328 -16.73 -6.80 6.63
N LYS A 329 -16.89 -7.79 7.50
CA LYS A 329 -16.79 -7.66 8.94
C LYS A 329 -15.55 -8.38 9.45
N VAL A 330 -14.63 -7.66 10.04
CA VAL A 330 -13.42 -8.24 10.65
C VAL A 330 -13.56 -8.16 12.16
N ASN A 331 -13.78 -9.30 12.80
CA ASN A 331 -13.78 -9.42 14.26
C ASN A 331 -12.33 -9.63 14.72
N LEU A 332 -11.65 -8.54 15.07
CA LEU A 332 -10.27 -8.58 15.55
C LEU A 332 -10.24 -8.84 17.04
N LYS A 333 -9.50 -9.88 17.45
CA LYS A 333 -9.13 -10.14 18.85
C LYS A 333 -7.64 -9.94 19.05
N ASN A 334 -7.26 -9.09 20.00
CA ASN A 334 -5.85 -8.87 20.29
C ASN A 334 -5.33 -9.91 21.30
N LYS A 335 -4.48 -10.83 20.84
CA LYS A 335 -3.83 -11.86 21.67
C LYS A 335 -2.34 -11.54 21.93
N MET A 336 -1.87 -10.35 21.55
CA MET A 336 -0.51 -9.89 21.87
C MET A 336 -0.37 -9.57 23.36
N LYS A 337 0.86 -9.65 23.88
CA LYS A 337 1.15 -9.50 25.32
C LYS A 337 1.00 -8.06 25.82
N ALA A 338 1.41 -7.07 25.03
CA ALA A 338 1.55 -5.69 25.51
C ALA A 338 1.02 -4.64 24.53
N SER A 339 1.24 -4.82 23.23
CA SER A 339 0.85 -3.82 22.24
C SER A 339 -0.65 -3.81 22.00
N ARG A 340 -1.23 -2.62 21.78
CA ARG A 340 -2.58 -2.49 21.23
C ARG A 340 -2.57 -2.91 19.76
N ALA A 341 -3.72 -3.36 19.27
CA ALA A 341 -3.90 -3.74 17.88
C ALA A 341 -4.99 -2.88 17.22
N SER A 342 -4.98 -2.75 15.91
CA SER A 342 -6.15 -2.34 15.15
C SER A 342 -6.12 -2.96 13.75
N PHE A 343 -7.18 -2.74 12.99
CA PHE A 343 -7.26 -3.15 11.59
C PHE A 343 -7.50 -1.87 10.78
N PHE A 344 -6.48 -1.39 10.07
CA PHE A 344 -6.56 -0.19 9.25
C PHE A 344 -6.43 -0.55 7.78
N ALA A 345 -7.54 -0.52 7.03
CA ALA A 345 -7.60 -0.81 5.60
C ALA A 345 -7.93 0.47 4.78
N PRO A 346 -6.94 1.33 4.50
CA PRO A 346 -7.18 2.66 3.92
C PRO A 346 -7.79 2.64 2.51
N GLY A 347 -7.64 1.55 1.75
CA GLY A 347 -8.15 1.45 0.37
C GLY A 347 -9.62 1.07 0.26
N LEU A 348 -10.28 0.70 1.37
CA LEU A 348 -11.70 0.32 1.38
C LEU A 348 -12.60 1.44 1.88
N ALA A 349 -13.89 1.34 1.56
CA ALA A 349 -14.90 2.23 2.13
C ALA A 349 -15.22 1.81 3.57
N PHE A 350 -15.25 2.79 4.49
CA PHE A 350 -15.58 2.60 5.91
C PHE A 350 -16.18 3.88 6.50
N ASP A 351 -16.77 3.78 7.69
CA ASP A 351 -17.16 4.94 8.50
C ASP A 351 -15.93 5.37 9.32
N PRO A 352 -15.38 6.59 9.10
CA PRO A 352 -14.18 7.04 9.79
C PRO A 352 -14.35 7.15 11.30
N LYS A 353 -15.60 7.26 11.80
CA LYS A 353 -15.92 7.34 13.22
C LYS A 353 -15.92 5.98 13.92
N ASP A 354 -15.97 4.89 13.17
CA ASP A 354 -16.13 3.54 13.73
C ASP A 354 -15.04 2.54 13.27
N SER A 355 -14.69 2.54 11.99
CA SER A 355 -13.95 1.44 11.36
C SER A 355 -12.68 1.87 10.60
N GLN A 356 -12.15 3.06 10.89
CA GLN A 356 -10.86 3.51 10.35
C GLN A 356 -9.68 2.77 10.99
N GLY A 357 -9.80 2.28 12.23
CA GLY A 357 -8.69 1.61 12.91
C GLY A 357 -7.60 2.57 13.41
N LEU A 358 -7.86 3.88 13.36
CA LEU A 358 -7.02 4.93 13.91
C LEU A 358 -7.89 5.96 14.64
N ASN A 359 -7.43 6.44 15.79
CA ASN A 359 -8.09 7.52 16.54
C ASN A 359 -7.73 8.88 15.93
N VAL A 360 -8.37 9.25 14.81
CA VAL A 360 -8.04 10.45 14.02
C VAL A 360 -8.96 11.61 14.35
N GLY A 361 -8.35 12.77 14.58
CA GLY A 361 -9.07 14.03 14.67
C GLY A 361 -10.04 14.07 15.85
N ASN A 362 -11.26 14.52 15.56
CA ASN A 362 -12.37 14.63 16.50
C ASN A 362 -13.32 13.43 16.44
N ASN A 363 -12.96 12.34 15.75
CA ASN A 363 -13.77 11.13 15.78
C ASN A 363 -13.83 10.59 17.22
N ALA A 364 -15.04 10.28 17.69
CA ALA A 364 -15.26 9.83 19.05
C ALA A 364 -14.86 8.36 19.25
N GLY A 365 -14.56 8.00 20.50
CA GLY A 365 -14.29 6.62 20.90
C GLY A 365 -12.86 6.17 20.66
N ASP A 366 -12.61 4.90 20.96
CA ASP A 366 -11.34 4.22 20.71
C ASP A 366 -11.55 3.15 19.65
N GLN A 367 -10.85 3.30 18.52
CA GLN A 367 -10.88 2.37 17.40
C GLN A 367 -9.74 1.36 17.45
N THR A 368 -8.99 1.29 18.56
CA THR A 368 -7.92 0.31 18.77
C THR A 368 -8.32 -0.68 19.86
N VAL A 369 -7.68 -1.85 19.86
CA VAL A 369 -8.02 -3.01 20.69
C VAL A 369 -6.90 -3.27 21.69
N ALA A 370 -7.21 -3.13 22.98
CA ALA A 370 -6.27 -3.45 24.05
C ALA A 370 -5.90 -4.95 24.07
N PRO A 371 -4.75 -5.35 24.65
CA PRO A 371 -4.45 -6.76 24.89
C PRO A 371 -5.60 -7.50 25.57
N GLY A 372 -6.01 -8.64 25.01
CA GLY A 372 -7.12 -9.47 25.50
C GLY A 372 -8.51 -9.07 25.00
N GLU A 373 -8.68 -7.86 24.47
CA GLU A 373 -9.97 -7.33 24.03
C GLU A 373 -10.28 -7.69 22.56
N SER A 374 -11.49 -7.34 22.12
CA SER A 374 -11.93 -7.56 20.73
C SER A 374 -12.78 -6.39 20.20
N ARG A 375 -12.74 -6.18 18.88
CA ARG A 375 -13.57 -5.19 18.17
C ARG A 375 -13.91 -5.69 16.77
N THR A 376 -15.07 -5.32 16.26
CA THR A 376 -15.44 -5.53 14.86
C THR A 376 -15.17 -4.28 14.04
N TYR A 377 -14.51 -4.43 12.89
CA TYR A 377 -14.36 -3.42 11.86
C TYR A 377 -15.27 -3.76 10.67
N THR A 378 -15.93 -2.76 10.09
CA THR A 378 -16.82 -2.91 8.95
C THR A 378 -16.29 -2.13 7.75
N TYR A 379 -16.02 -2.85 6.66
CA TYR A 379 -15.63 -2.30 5.37
C TYR A 379 -16.64 -2.67 4.30
N TYR A 380 -16.71 -1.87 3.24
CA TYR A 380 -17.53 -2.18 2.07
C TYR A 380 -16.67 -2.22 0.81
N ALA A 381 -16.80 -3.32 0.05
CA ALA A 381 -16.22 -3.47 -1.27
C ALA A 381 -17.04 -2.66 -2.30
N HIS A 382 -17.01 -1.34 -2.17
CA HIS A 382 -17.90 -0.45 -2.91
C HIS A 382 -17.73 -0.63 -4.43
N PRO A 383 -18.79 -0.93 -5.21
CA PRO A 383 -18.66 -1.18 -6.64
C PRO A 383 -17.97 -0.06 -7.45
N ALA A 384 -18.11 1.19 -7.01
CA ALA A 384 -17.43 2.34 -7.63
C ALA A 384 -15.89 2.36 -7.43
N ASN A 385 -15.35 1.63 -6.43
CA ASN A 385 -13.91 1.44 -6.27
C ASN A 385 -13.33 0.43 -7.27
N LYS A 386 -14.19 -0.35 -7.98
CA LYS A 386 -13.78 -1.46 -8.86
C LYS A 386 -12.96 -2.51 -8.09
N GLU A 387 -12.51 -3.53 -8.81
CA GLU A 387 -11.62 -4.55 -8.25
C GLU A 387 -10.31 -3.90 -7.80
N THR A 388 -9.91 -4.14 -6.55
CA THR A 388 -8.79 -3.44 -5.92
C THR A 388 -8.23 -4.28 -4.78
N THR A 389 -7.07 -3.88 -4.29
CA THR A 389 -6.41 -4.46 -3.12
C THR A 389 -6.20 -3.37 -2.08
N SER A 390 -6.66 -3.60 -0.85
CA SER A 390 -6.28 -2.73 0.26
C SER A 390 -5.24 -3.43 1.12
N LEU A 391 -4.08 -2.79 1.29
CA LEU A 391 -3.19 -3.07 2.41
C LEU A 391 -3.95 -2.91 3.72
N VAL A 392 -3.56 -3.70 4.72
CA VAL A 392 -4.00 -3.61 6.10
C VAL A 392 -2.79 -3.35 6.98
N TRP A 393 -2.87 -2.32 7.80
CA TRP A 393 -1.88 -2.02 8.84
C TRP A 393 -2.47 -2.15 10.23
N ASP A 394 -1.58 -2.44 11.18
CA ASP A 394 -1.85 -2.14 12.57
C ASP A 394 -1.74 -0.63 12.84
N GLY A 395 -2.85 -0.01 13.19
CA GLY A 395 -2.92 1.35 13.70
C GLY A 395 -2.90 1.46 15.23
N GLY A 396 -2.92 0.34 15.95
CA GLY A 396 -2.82 0.31 17.42
C GLY A 396 -1.46 0.80 17.92
N ASN A 397 -0.40 0.41 17.21
CA ASN A 397 0.95 0.92 17.38
C ASN A 397 1.64 1.02 16.01
N ILE A 398 1.20 1.99 15.21
CA ILE A 398 1.63 2.25 13.83
C ILE A 398 3.15 2.46 13.68
N VAL A 399 3.83 2.84 14.76
CA VAL A 399 5.27 3.17 14.79
C VAL A 399 6.16 1.94 14.62
N VAL A 400 5.70 0.77 15.08
CA VAL A 400 6.54 -0.44 15.18
C VAL A 400 5.84 -1.70 14.68
N ASN A 401 4.53 -1.83 14.91
CA ASN A 401 3.83 -3.08 14.63
C ASN A 401 3.80 -3.43 13.12
N PRO A 402 3.57 -2.50 12.18
CA PRO A 402 3.72 -2.78 10.75
C PRO A 402 5.11 -3.28 10.39
N ARG A 403 6.19 -2.62 10.85
CA ARG A 403 7.57 -3.09 10.67
C ARG A 403 7.76 -4.51 11.18
N ASN A 404 7.20 -4.82 12.36
CA ASN A 404 7.31 -6.15 12.96
C ASN A 404 6.40 -7.21 12.30
N GLY A 405 5.74 -6.89 11.19
CA GLY A 405 4.99 -7.84 10.39
C GLY A 405 3.48 -7.79 10.60
N LEU A 406 2.95 -6.92 11.47
CA LEU A 406 1.51 -6.82 11.73
C LEU A 406 0.80 -6.04 10.61
N TYR A 407 0.79 -6.64 9.42
CA TYR A 407 0.15 -6.18 8.21
C TYR A 407 -0.54 -7.35 7.48
N GLY A 408 -1.37 -7.02 6.51
CA GLY A 408 -2.09 -7.98 5.67
C GLY A 408 -2.75 -7.27 4.49
N ALA A 409 -3.69 -7.92 3.82
CA ALA A 409 -4.47 -7.31 2.75
C ALA A 409 -5.90 -7.87 2.68
N ILE A 410 -6.77 -7.06 2.10
CA ILE A 410 -8.08 -7.49 1.60
C ILE A 410 -8.06 -7.31 0.08
N VAL A 411 -8.16 -8.42 -0.64
CA VAL A 411 -8.26 -8.46 -2.11
C VAL A 411 -9.73 -8.51 -2.52
N ILE A 412 -10.13 -7.56 -3.38
CA ILE A 412 -11.50 -7.46 -3.91
C ILE A 412 -11.56 -8.02 -5.33
N GLY A 413 -12.17 -9.19 -5.47
CA GLY A 413 -12.43 -9.83 -6.76
C GLY A 413 -13.78 -9.45 -7.40
N PRO A 414 -14.06 -9.97 -8.62
CA PRO A 414 -15.32 -9.73 -9.30
C PRO A 414 -16.53 -10.23 -8.48
N ARG A 415 -17.68 -9.58 -8.61
CA ARG A 415 -18.92 -9.98 -7.93
C ARG A 415 -19.22 -11.47 -8.14
N GLY A 416 -19.65 -12.15 -7.08
CA GLY A 416 -20.07 -13.57 -7.14
C GLY A 416 -18.94 -14.59 -7.30
N SER A 417 -17.68 -14.16 -7.44
CA SER A 417 -16.56 -15.08 -7.64
C SER A 417 -16.35 -16.02 -6.45
N GLN A 418 -15.88 -17.22 -6.77
CA GLN A 418 -15.45 -18.22 -5.79
C GLN A 418 -13.93 -18.34 -5.78
N TYR A 419 -13.39 -18.72 -4.64
CA TYR A 419 -11.95 -18.83 -4.43
C TYR A 419 -11.58 -20.25 -4.06
N ARG A 420 -10.61 -20.85 -4.76
CA ARG A 420 -10.11 -22.19 -4.41
C ARG A 420 -8.60 -22.22 -4.27
N ASP A 421 -8.12 -23.13 -3.44
CA ASP A 421 -6.70 -23.44 -3.35
C ASP A 421 -6.21 -24.05 -4.67
N PRO A 422 -5.14 -23.52 -5.29
CA PRO A 422 -4.65 -24.01 -6.57
C PRO A 422 -4.20 -25.47 -6.56
N VAL A 423 -3.82 -26.04 -5.41
CA VAL A 423 -3.28 -27.41 -5.32
C VAL A 423 -4.39 -28.42 -5.03
N THR A 424 -5.17 -28.15 -3.98
CA THR A 424 -6.17 -29.06 -3.43
C THR A 424 -7.56 -28.85 -4.03
N GLY A 425 -7.83 -27.68 -4.63
CA GLY A 425 -9.16 -27.30 -5.10
C GLY A 425 -10.16 -26.97 -3.98
N ALA A 426 -9.73 -26.96 -2.72
CA ALA A 426 -10.58 -26.63 -1.57
C ALA A 426 -11.00 -25.15 -1.60
N ASP A 427 -12.20 -24.84 -1.10
CA ASP A 427 -12.66 -23.45 -0.97
C ASP A 427 -11.79 -22.67 0.04
N VAL A 428 -11.26 -21.54 -0.39
CA VAL A 428 -10.41 -20.64 0.42
C VAL A 428 -11.03 -19.27 0.64
N SER A 429 -12.32 -19.10 0.33
CA SER A 429 -13.06 -17.83 0.49
C SER A 429 -13.07 -17.31 1.93
N GLN A 430 -12.89 -18.20 2.91
CA GLN A 430 -12.82 -17.91 4.35
C GLN A 430 -11.49 -18.34 4.98
N LYS A 431 -10.43 -18.48 4.17
CA LYS A 431 -9.10 -18.95 4.61
C LYS A 431 -8.04 -17.89 4.38
N ASN A 432 -6.94 -17.96 5.14
CA ASN A 432 -5.80 -17.10 4.95
C ASN A 432 -4.83 -17.74 3.95
N THR A 433 -4.77 -17.20 2.74
CA THR A 433 -3.81 -17.68 1.74
C THR A 433 -3.32 -16.54 0.86
N TRP A 434 -2.02 -16.49 0.62
CA TRP A 434 -1.42 -15.53 -0.30
C TRP A 434 -1.65 -15.92 -1.77
N ARG A 435 -2.16 -17.12 -2.07
CA ARG A 435 -2.49 -17.57 -3.43
C ARG A 435 -3.87 -18.24 -3.52
N ALA A 436 -4.61 -17.99 -4.60
CA ALA A 436 -5.89 -18.61 -4.89
C ALA A 436 -6.15 -18.69 -6.39
N ASP A 437 -7.03 -19.59 -6.82
CA ASP A 437 -7.72 -19.43 -8.09
C ASP A 437 -9.00 -18.64 -7.86
N VAL A 438 -9.26 -17.68 -8.75
CA VAL A 438 -10.52 -16.94 -8.80
C VAL A 438 -11.38 -17.51 -9.92
N ILE A 439 -12.49 -18.12 -9.52
CA ILE A 439 -13.50 -18.66 -10.42
C ILE A 439 -14.59 -17.60 -10.56
N VAL A 440 -14.58 -16.94 -11.71
CA VAL A 440 -15.46 -15.80 -11.97
C VAL A 440 -16.85 -16.29 -12.28
N ASP A 441 -17.85 -15.73 -11.60
CA ASP A 441 -19.25 -16.01 -11.89
C ASP A 441 -19.69 -15.30 -13.18
N THR A 442 -19.61 -16.05 -14.28
CA THR A 442 -19.99 -15.57 -15.63
C THR A 442 -21.50 -15.55 -15.87
N THR A 443 -22.32 -15.99 -14.90
CA THR A 443 -23.78 -15.85 -14.99
C THR A 443 -24.22 -14.39 -14.77
N LEU A 444 -23.37 -13.60 -14.12
CA LEU A 444 -23.56 -12.16 -13.95
C LEU A 444 -23.10 -11.41 -15.20
N SER A 445 -23.99 -10.57 -15.76
CA SER A 445 -23.71 -9.81 -16.99
C SER A 445 -22.50 -8.87 -16.87
N GLU A 446 -22.23 -8.34 -15.68
CA GLU A 446 -21.05 -7.49 -15.41
C GLU A 446 -19.71 -8.24 -15.45
N ASN A 447 -19.75 -9.57 -15.41
CA ASN A 447 -18.58 -10.44 -15.54
C ASN A 447 -18.46 -11.05 -16.95
N ALA A 448 -19.33 -10.67 -17.90
CA ALA A 448 -19.26 -11.18 -19.26
C ALA A 448 -17.87 -10.95 -19.88
N GLY A 449 -17.26 -12.01 -20.39
CA GLY A 449 -15.92 -11.96 -21.01
C GLY A 449 -14.75 -11.98 -20.03
N LYS A 450 -14.98 -11.91 -18.70
CA LYS A 450 -13.92 -12.11 -17.71
C LYS A 450 -13.51 -13.58 -17.68
N ARG A 451 -12.21 -13.83 -17.49
CA ARG A 451 -11.63 -15.17 -17.37
C ARG A 451 -11.39 -15.49 -15.90
N ASN A 452 -11.44 -16.77 -15.55
CA ASN A 452 -10.82 -17.24 -14.32
C ASN A 452 -9.33 -16.88 -14.34
N TYR A 453 -8.75 -16.61 -13.17
CA TYR A 453 -7.35 -16.22 -13.05
C TYR A 453 -6.72 -16.77 -11.77
N ARG A 454 -5.40 -16.97 -11.81
CA ARG A 454 -4.56 -17.20 -10.64
C ARG A 454 -4.31 -15.87 -9.95
N ASP A 455 -4.47 -15.84 -8.65
CA ASP A 455 -4.42 -14.64 -7.81
C ASP A 455 -3.37 -14.82 -6.73
N VAL A 456 -2.43 -13.88 -6.65
CA VAL A 456 -1.24 -13.99 -5.79
C VAL A 456 -0.96 -12.67 -5.11
N ALA A 457 -0.61 -12.69 -3.81
CA ALA A 457 -0.21 -11.51 -3.05
C ALA A 457 1.24 -11.61 -2.55
N LEU A 458 2.04 -10.60 -2.89
CA LEU A 458 3.42 -10.41 -2.47
C LEU A 458 3.55 -9.13 -1.64
N PHE A 459 3.98 -9.29 -0.40
CA PHE A 459 4.12 -8.25 0.62
C PHE A 459 5.60 -7.94 0.79
N PHE A 460 6.04 -6.83 0.23
CA PHE A 460 7.43 -6.37 0.31
C PHE A 460 7.61 -5.50 1.55
N GLN A 461 8.75 -5.69 2.23
CA GLN A 461 9.14 -4.83 3.33
C GLN A 461 10.64 -4.57 3.33
N ASP A 462 11.02 -3.39 3.77
CA ASP A 462 12.40 -3.01 4.05
C ASP A 462 12.48 -1.89 5.10
N GLU A 463 13.67 -1.72 5.69
CA GLU A 463 13.94 -0.66 6.66
C GLU A 463 15.22 0.13 6.36
N ASP A 464 15.85 -0.07 5.21
CA ASP A 464 17.09 0.63 4.85
C ASP A 464 16.78 2.07 4.46
N ASN A 465 17.33 3.02 5.20
CA ASN A 465 17.07 4.43 5.00
C ASN A 465 18.07 5.11 4.06
N ILE A 466 19.26 4.53 3.86
CA ILE A 466 20.39 5.21 3.21
C ILE A 466 20.73 4.71 1.81
N ILE A 467 20.23 3.53 1.41
CA ILE A 467 20.46 3.01 0.07
C ILE A 467 19.89 3.96 -0.99
N GLY A 468 20.75 4.36 -1.93
CA GLY A 468 20.39 5.32 -2.98
C GLY A 468 20.23 6.78 -2.52
N THR A 469 20.62 7.10 -1.28
CA THR A 469 20.68 8.50 -0.83
C THR A 469 21.94 9.21 -1.33
N ALA A 470 21.92 10.55 -1.27
CA ALA A 470 23.05 11.39 -1.64
C ALA A 470 24.11 11.55 -0.52
N PHE A 471 24.02 10.78 0.58
CA PHE A 471 24.92 10.91 1.72
C PHE A 471 26.16 9.99 1.58
N MET A 472 27.34 10.55 1.85
CA MET A 472 28.60 9.79 1.85
C MET A 472 28.84 9.07 3.20
N PRO A 473 29.36 7.84 3.20
CA PRO A 473 29.73 7.02 2.04
C PRO A 473 28.51 6.43 1.33
N TYR A 474 28.55 6.41 -0.01
CA TYR A 474 27.50 5.74 -0.79
C TYR A 474 27.55 4.23 -0.55
N VAL A 475 26.51 3.72 0.08
CA VAL A 475 26.35 2.29 0.31
C VAL A 475 25.87 1.58 -0.96
N GLN A 476 26.31 0.35 -1.14
CA GLN A 476 25.99 -0.45 -2.34
C GLN A 476 24.99 -1.56 -2.03
N ASN A 477 24.89 -1.97 -0.77
CA ASN A 477 24.03 -3.06 -0.33
C ASN A 477 22.90 -2.54 0.56
N VAL A 478 21.81 -3.29 0.60
CA VAL A 478 20.74 -3.06 1.57
C VAL A 478 21.14 -3.69 2.90
N ALA A 479 20.82 -3.02 4.00
CA ALA A 479 20.96 -3.53 5.36
C ALA A 479 19.61 -3.48 6.12
N GLY A 480 19.59 -4.09 7.30
CA GLY A 480 18.39 -4.26 8.10
C GLY A 480 17.49 -5.39 7.62
N LEU A 481 16.26 -5.37 8.11
CA LEU A 481 15.19 -6.28 7.73
C LEU A 481 14.74 -6.01 6.30
N THR A 482 14.81 -7.02 5.44
CA THR A 482 14.31 -7.00 4.06
C THR A 482 13.62 -8.32 3.77
N SER A 483 12.37 -8.30 3.33
CA SER A 483 11.64 -9.55 3.09
C SER A 483 10.47 -9.41 2.12
N VAL A 484 10.01 -10.57 1.62
CA VAL A 484 8.75 -10.75 0.90
C VAL A 484 7.95 -11.84 1.60
N ASN A 485 6.71 -11.55 2.01
CA ASN A 485 5.85 -12.46 2.78
C ASN A 485 6.58 -13.08 3.99
N TYR A 486 7.29 -12.26 4.77
CA TYR A 486 8.12 -12.66 5.90
C TYR A 486 9.31 -13.58 5.56
N ARG A 487 9.77 -13.59 4.30
CA ARG A 487 10.85 -14.47 3.85
C ARG A 487 11.89 -13.73 3.03
N ALA A 488 13.13 -14.21 3.03
CA ALA A 488 14.21 -13.61 2.26
C ALA A 488 15.18 -14.68 1.75
N GLU A 489 15.66 -14.51 0.53
CA GLU A 489 16.63 -15.40 -0.11
C GLU A 489 17.90 -14.63 -0.57
N PRO A 490 18.77 -14.17 0.35
CA PRO A 490 19.90 -13.30 0.02
C PRO A 490 20.96 -14.00 -0.84
N TYR A 491 21.60 -13.26 -1.74
CA TYR A 491 22.65 -13.78 -2.62
C TYR A 491 23.87 -14.26 -1.85
N LYS A 492 24.35 -13.46 -0.89
CA LYS A 492 25.53 -13.82 -0.08
C LYS A 492 25.35 -15.18 0.61
N PHE A 493 24.15 -15.44 1.13
CA PHE A 493 23.82 -16.76 1.69
C PHE A 493 23.91 -17.87 0.63
N ARG A 494 23.37 -17.66 -0.56
CA ARG A 494 23.46 -18.65 -1.66
C ARG A 494 24.88 -18.86 -2.16
N GLU A 495 25.70 -17.82 -2.24
CA GLU A 495 27.12 -17.91 -2.59
C GLU A 495 27.89 -18.78 -1.57
N GLU A 496 27.60 -18.62 -0.28
CA GLU A 496 28.15 -19.50 0.77
C GLU A 496 27.70 -20.96 0.63
N GLN A 497 26.54 -21.22 0.02
CA GLN A 497 26.08 -22.57 -0.36
C GLN A 497 26.70 -23.08 -1.66
N GLY A 498 27.60 -22.32 -2.30
CA GLY A 498 28.31 -22.73 -3.52
C GLY A 498 27.66 -22.28 -4.84
N CYS A 499 26.62 -21.44 -4.81
CA CYS A 499 26.11 -20.80 -6.03
C CYS A 499 27.15 -19.81 -6.59
N SER A 500 27.38 -19.83 -7.90
CA SER A 500 28.06 -18.71 -8.59
C SER A 500 27.06 -17.62 -8.97
N LEU A 501 27.51 -16.37 -9.07
CA LEU A 501 26.65 -15.23 -9.46
C LEU A 501 25.88 -15.46 -10.76
N GLY A 502 26.51 -16.08 -11.77
CA GLY A 502 25.85 -16.41 -13.05
C GLY A 502 24.76 -17.49 -12.95
N LYS A 503 24.68 -18.18 -11.81
CA LYS A 503 23.68 -19.21 -11.51
C LYS A 503 22.91 -18.90 -10.22
N ILE A 504 22.89 -17.64 -9.78
CA ILE A 504 22.36 -17.29 -8.45
C ILE A 504 20.87 -17.63 -8.31
N PHE A 505 20.12 -17.55 -9.41
CA PHE A 505 18.71 -17.91 -9.48
C PHE A 505 18.46 -19.39 -9.79
N GLN A 506 19.50 -20.21 -9.99
CA GLN A 506 19.36 -21.66 -10.14
C GLN A 506 19.57 -22.33 -8.77
N PRO A 507 19.01 -23.53 -8.54
CA PRO A 507 19.31 -24.29 -7.33
C PRO A 507 20.82 -24.45 -7.11
N CYS A 508 21.32 -24.10 -5.91
CA CYS A 508 22.77 -24.15 -5.64
C CYS A 508 23.33 -25.57 -5.64
N ALA A 509 22.52 -26.57 -5.28
CA ALA A 509 22.86 -27.98 -5.36
C ALA A 509 22.13 -28.64 -6.54
N VAL A 510 22.88 -29.30 -7.43
CA VAL A 510 22.33 -29.98 -8.61
C VAL A 510 21.72 -31.34 -8.23
N ASP A 511 22.31 -32.06 -7.29
CA ASP A 511 21.88 -33.42 -6.92
C ASP A 511 20.56 -33.45 -6.14
N LYS A 512 20.22 -32.34 -5.49
CA LYS A 512 18.97 -32.15 -4.75
C LYS A 512 18.54 -30.67 -4.88
N PRO A 513 17.93 -30.29 -6.01
CA PRO A 513 17.53 -28.91 -6.22
C PRO A 513 16.46 -28.52 -5.22
N GLU A 514 16.62 -27.36 -4.62
CA GLU A 514 15.66 -26.76 -3.69
C GLU A 514 15.21 -25.41 -4.23
N ASP A 515 13.91 -25.14 -4.12
CA ASP A 515 13.33 -23.85 -4.40
C ASP A 515 13.77 -22.82 -3.33
N PRO A 516 13.84 -21.52 -3.67
CA PRO A 516 14.10 -20.47 -2.69
C PRO A 516 13.00 -20.47 -1.62
N VAL A 517 13.31 -19.94 -0.43
CA VAL A 517 12.31 -19.91 0.64
C VAL A 517 11.17 -18.93 0.33
N THR A 518 11.40 -17.95 -0.52
CA THR A 518 10.42 -16.93 -0.95
C THR A 518 9.25 -17.53 -1.74
N PRO A 519 8.14 -16.78 -1.92
CA PRO A 519 6.95 -17.31 -2.57
C PRO A 519 7.18 -17.91 -3.97
N LEU A 520 6.78 -19.17 -4.16
CA LEU A 520 6.77 -19.87 -5.46
C LEU A 520 5.40 -19.73 -6.12
N ILE A 521 5.32 -18.93 -7.18
CA ILE A 521 4.11 -18.77 -7.98
C ILE A 521 4.04 -19.91 -9.00
N GLU A 522 2.95 -20.68 -8.99
CA GLU A 522 2.75 -21.80 -9.91
C GLU A 522 1.51 -21.54 -10.75
N ALA A 523 1.63 -21.69 -12.08
CA ALA A 523 0.52 -21.53 -13.01
C ALA A 523 0.75 -22.41 -14.24
N HIS A 524 -0.31 -22.92 -14.87
CA HIS A 524 -0.16 -23.59 -16.17
C HIS A 524 0.09 -22.55 -17.27
N ALA A 525 0.81 -22.94 -18.30
CA ALA A 525 1.10 -22.09 -19.45
C ALA A 525 -0.19 -21.51 -20.06
N GLY A 526 -0.28 -20.18 -20.12
CA GLY A 526 -1.44 -19.43 -20.60
C GLY A 526 -2.55 -19.16 -19.56
N ASP A 527 -2.43 -19.64 -18.32
CA ASP A 527 -3.34 -19.26 -17.24
C ASP A 527 -3.28 -17.74 -17.04
N ALA A 528 -4.44 -17.08 -16.96
CA ALA A 528 -4.47 -15.67 -16.58
C ALA A 528 -3.93 -15.54 -15.14
N LEU A 529 -3.06 -14.56 -14.92
CA LEU A 529 -2.34 -14.37 -13.65
C LEU A 529 -2.42 -12.90 -13.23
N ARG A 530 -2.90 -12.68 -12.00
CA ARG A 530 -2.89 -11.40 -11.30
C ARG A 530 -1.95 -11.48 -10.11
N ILE A 531 -0.98 -10.58 -10.05
CA ILE A 531 -0.03 -10.47 -8.93
C ILE A 531 -0.27 -9.14 -8.23
N HIS A 532 -0.60 -9.20 -6.95
CA HIS A 532 -0.70 -8.04 -6.06
C HIS A 532 0.67 -7.77 -5.45
N VAL A 533 1.26 -6.63 -5.80
CA VAL A 533 2.52 -6.14 -5.21
C VAL A 533 2.16 -5.12 -4.15
N ILE A 534 2.54 -5.39 -2.90
CA ILE A 534 2.09 -4.63 -1.74
C ILE A 534 3.32 -4.13 -0.99
N GLY A 535 3.49 -2.80 -0.93
CA GLY A 535 4.50 -2.15 -0.10
C GLY A 535 4.07 -2.18 1.37
N ALA A 536 4.31 -3.29 2.04
CA ALA A 536 3.76 -3.57 3.37
C ALA A 536 4.41 -2.72 4.48
N ASN A 537 5.70 -2.45 4.42
CA ASN A 537 6.38 -1.47 5.26
C ASN A 537 7.74 -1.19 4.63
N SER A 538 7.94 0.00 4.08
CA SER A 538 9.13 0.31 3.30
C SER A 538 9.66 1.70 3.63
N GLU A 539 10.98 1.78 3.77
CA GLU A 539 11.71 3.05 3.86
C GLU A 539 12.10 3.58 2.48
N GLN A 540 12.01 2.75 1.44
CA GLN A 540 12.52 3.07 0.11
C GLN A 540 11.55 2.61 -0.97
N ASN A 541 11.77 3.09 -2.19
CA ASN A 541 11.04 2.56 -3.34
C ASN A 541 11.66 1.25 -3.81
N GLY A 542 10.78 0.33 -4.22
CA GLY A 542 11.09 -0.87 -4.95
C GLY A 542 10.64 -0.78 -6.41
N MET A 543 11.18 -1.67 -7.23
CA MET A 543 10.80 -1.82 -8.63
C MET A 543 10.35 -3.26 -8.85
N PHE A 544 9.08 -3.53 -9.12
CA PHE A 544 8.65 -4.90 -9.35
C PHE A 544 8.83 -5.30 -10.82
N SER A 545 9.43 -6.46 -11.07
CA SER A 545 9.55 -7.05 -12.41
C SER A 545 9.24 -8.54 -12.40
N VAL A 546 8.86 -9.05 -13.57
CA VAL A 546 8.79 -10.49 -13.86
C VAL A 546 9.51 -10.74 -15.17
N GLU A 547 10.56 -11.56 -15.13
CA GLU A 547 11.40 -11.89 -16.27
C GLU A 547 10.57 -12.33 -17.47
N GLY A 548 10.78 -11.70 -18.63
CA GLY A 548 10.13 -12.07 -19.89
C GLY A 548 8.62 -11.80 -19.97
N HIS A 549 8.04 -11.11 -18.97
CA HIS A 549 6.61 -10.80 -18.92
C HIS A 549 6.36 -9.29 -18.94
N GLU A 550 5.21 -8.91 -19.49
CA GLU A 550 4.73 -7.53 -19.58
C GLU A 550 3.27 -7.45 -19.13
N TRP A 551 2.85 -6.26 -18.72
CA TRP A 551 1.46 -5.94 -18.35
C TRP A 551 1.13 -4.50 -18.73
N PRO A 552 -0.15 -4.16 -18.97
CA PRO A 552 -0.56 -2.78 -19.22
C PRO A 552 -0.30 -1.91 -17.98
N ILE A 553 0.21 -0.69 -18.18
CA ILE A 553 0.37 0.30 -17.11
C ILE A 553 -0.98 0.69 -16.48
N GLU A 554 -2.03 0.74 -17.31
CA GLU A 554 -3.41 1.00 -16.93
C GLU A 554 -4.28 -0.23 -17.22
N PRO A 555 -4.49 -1.14 -16.25
CA PRO A 555 -5.02 -2.48 -16.50
C PRO A 555 -6.46 -2.54 -17.02
N TYR A 556 -7.22 -1.47 -16.82
CA TYR A 556 -8.61 -1.39 -17.25
C TYR A 556 -8.79 -0.54 -18.53
N MET A 557 -7.72 0.11 -19.01
CA MET A 557 -7.76 0.95 -20.21
C MET A 557 -7.28 0.16 -21.44
N ALA A 558 -8.16 -0.01 -22.42
CA ALA A 558 -7.84 -0.70 -23.65
C ALA A 558 -6.75 0.04 -24.44
N GLY A 559 -5.70 -0.69 -24.85
CA GLY A 559 -4.58 -0.11 -25.60
C GLY A 559 -3.56 0.66 -24.76
N ALA A 560 -3.62 0.57 -23.43
CA ALA A 560 -2.59 1.12 -22.55
C ALA A 560 -1.20 0.55 -22.87
N ASP A 561 -0.18 1.38 -22.63
CA ASP A 561 1.21 0.99 -22.85
C ASP A 561 1.60 -0.22 -22.00
N MET A 562 2.40 -1.10 -22.60
CA MET A 562 2.91 -2.30 -21.94
C MET A 562 4.22 -1.98 -21.23
N ILE A 563 4.35 -2.44 -19.99
CA ILE A 563 5.55 -2.30 -19.17
C ILE A 563 5.97 -3.66 -18.61
N SER A 564 7.27 -3.83 -18.35
CA SER A 564 7.84 -5.05 -17.71
C SER A 564 8.35 -4.78 -16.29
N VAL A 565 8.38 -3.52 -15.89
CA VAL A 565 8.87 -3.06 -14.59
C VAL A 565 8.00 -1.87 -14.15
N VAL A 566 7.64 -1.83 -12.87
CA VAL A 566 6.86 -0.72 -12.29
C VAL A 566 7.34 -0.42 -10.87
N GLU A 567 7.36 0.86 -10.51
CA GLU A 567 7.74 1.32 -9.19
C GLU A 567 6.62 1.09 -8.17
N TYR A 568 6.99 0.75 -6.94
CA TYR A 568 6.11 0.75 -5.78
C TYR A 568 6.87 1.20 -4.54
N ALA A 569 6.15 1.70 -3.54
CA ALA A 569 6.72 2.05 -2.24
C ALA A 569 5.76 1.75 -1.08
N GLY A 570 6.13 2.14 0.14
CA GLY A 570 5.33 1.88 1.35
C GLY A 570 3.89 2.37 1.20
N SER A 571 2.93 1.57 1.67
CA SER A 571 1.47 1.76 1.55
C SER A 571 0.85 1.63 0.15
N GLU A 572 1.65 1.54 -0.91
CA GLU A 572 1.12 1.30 -2.25
C GLU A 572 0.72 -0.15 -2.48
N THR A 573 -0.27 -0.31 -3.36
CA THR A 573 -0.66 -1.60 -3.92
C THR A 573 -0.69 -1.49 -5.43
N LEU A 574 -0.11 -2.47 -6.11
CA LEU A 574 -0.18 -2.62 -7.56
C LEU A 574 -0.84 -3.93 -7.90
N ASP A 575 -1.74 -3.90 -8.89
CA ASP A 575 -2.39 -5.08 -9.43
C ASP A 575 -1.81 -5.36 -10.83
N ILE A 576 -0.95 -6.36 -10.92
CA ILE A 576 -0.21 -6.71 -12.13
C ILE A 576 -0.95 -7.80 -12.91
N PHE A 577 -1.44 -7.47 -14.10
CA PHE A 577 -2.16 -8.41 -14.98
C PHE A 577 -1.26 -8.84 -16.14
N ILE A 578 -0.70 -10.05 -16.04
CA ILE A 578 0.29 -10.54 -17.00
C ILE A 578 -0.34 -10.71 -18.40
N ARG A 579 0.23 -10.03 -19.40
CA ARG A 579 -0.18 -10.14 -20.80
C ARG A 579 0.08 -11.55 -21.32
N GLY A 580 -0.97 -12.15 -21.89
CA GLY A 580 -0.90 -13.53 -22.39
C GLY A 580 -0.99 -14.61 -21.29
N GLY A 581 -1.00 -14.21 -20.01
CA GLY A 581 -0.97 -15.14 -18.88
C GLY A 581 0.43 -15.68 -18.57
N ALA A 582 0.50 -16.72 -17.76
CA ALA A 582 1.75 -17.36 -17.36
C ALA A 582 2.53 -17.89 -18.58
N GLY A 583 3.81 -17.52 -18.69
CA GLY A 583 4.67 -17.80 -19.85
C GLY A 583 4.57 -16.75 -20.96
N GLY A 584 3.85 -15.66 -20.72
CA GLY A 584 3.65 -14.55 -21.64
C GLY A 584 2.87 -14.92 -22.90
N PRO A 585 2.86 -14.06 -23.93
CA PRO A 585 2.16 -14.32 -25.20
C PRO A 585 2.54 -15.65 -25.87
N TYR A 586 3.77 -16.12 -25.64
CA TYR A 586 4.30 -17.35 -26.21
C TYR A 586 4.07 -18.59 -25.34
N ARG A 587 3.46 -18.45 -24.15
CA ARG A 587 3.14 -19.54 -23.21
C ARG A 587 4.36 -20.42 -22.90
N GLN A 588 5.51 -19.79 -22.70
CA GLN A 588 6.76 -20.48 -22.43
C GLN A 588 6.72 -21.16 -21.07
N VAL A 589 7.06 -22.45 -21.05
CA VAL A 589 7.17 -23.27 -19.85
C VAL A 589 8.57 -23.10 -19.27
N GLY A 590 8.67 -22.98 -17.95
CA GLY A 590 9.94 -22.82 -17.24
C GLY A 590 9.79 -22.04 -15.95
N ASP A 591 10.92 -21.86 -15.26
CA ASP A 591 11.01 -20.98 -14.10
C ASP A 591 11.50 -19.61 -14.58
N PHE A 592 10.72 -18.58 -14.29
CA PHE A 592 11.03 -17.17 -14.52
C PHE A 592 11.27 -16.50 -13.17
N VAL A 593 12.14 -15.50 -13.13
CA VAL A 593 12.37 -14.73 -11.90
C VAL A 593 11.37 -13.58 -11.79
N TRP A 594 10.64 -13.49 -10.67
CA TRP A 594 10.07 -12.22 -10.23
C TRP A 594 11.01 -11.61 -9.19
N SER A 595 11.19 -10.29 -9.20
CA SER A 595 12.08 -9.64 -8.23
C SER A 595 11.78 -8.16 -8.00
N ASN A 596 12.38 -7.62 -6.93
CA ASN A 596 12.61 -6.19 -6.84
C ASN A 596 13.80 -5.80 -7.73
N ALA A 597 13.52 -5.37 -8.97
CA ALA A 597 14.47 -4.95 -9.99
C ALA A 597 15.42 -3.81 -9.58
N ARG A 598 15.20 -3.17 -8.42
CA ARG A 598 16.26 -2.40 -7.76
C ARG A 598 17.28 -3.37 -7.18
N LEU A 599 18.32 -3.66 -7.96
CA LEU A 599 19.25 -4.78 -7.76
C LEU A 599 19.71 -5.03 -6.31
N PRO A 600 20.09 -4.03 -5.50
CA PRO A 600 20.45 -4.25 -4.09
C PRO A 600 19.36 -4.98 -3.27
N TYR A 601 18.08 -4.76 -3.57
CA TYR A 601 16.98 -5.46 -2.91
C TYR A 601 16.81 -6.89 -3.39
N THR A 602 16.96 -7.15 -4.71
CA THR A 602 17.05 -8.53 -5.22
C THR A 602 18.20 -9.27 -4.52
N GLN A 603 19.39 -8.67 -4.45
CA GLN A 603 20.57 -9.24 -3.78
C GLN A 603 20.33 -9.52 -2.29
N SER A 604 19.55 -8.67 -1.64
CA SER A 604 19.17 -8.82 -0.23
C SER A 604 18.09 -9.89 0.02
N GLY A 605 17.48 -10.42 -1.05
CA GLY A 605 16.57 -11.56 -0.99
C GLY A 605 15.12 -11.30 -1.36
N GLN A 606 14.80 -10.15 -1.98
CA GLN A 606 13.46 -9.85 -2.51
C GLN A 606 13.28 -10.37 -3.94
N TRP A 607 13.24 -11.69 -4.11
CA TRP A 607 12.99 -12.36 -5.40
C TRP A 607 12.43 -13.75 -5.19
N GLY A 608 11.86 -14.35 -6.23
CA GLY A 608 11.41 -15.74 -6.25
C GLY A 608 11.04 -16.20 -7.65
N TYR A 609 10.38 -17.35 -7.74
CA TYR A 609 10.01 -17.95 -9.03
C TYR A 609 8.55 -17.72 -9.40
N LEU A 610 8.34 -17.41 -10.68
CA LEU A 610 7.14 -17.75 -11.43
C LEU A 610 7.44 -19.04 -12.21
N ARG A 611 6.94 -20.15 -11.70
CA ARG A 611 7.03 -21.48 -12.31
C ARG A 611 5.83 -21.72 -13.23
N VAL A 612 6.09 -21.66 -14.53
CA VAL A 612 5.11 -21.92 -15.57
C VAL A 612 5.15 -23.39 -15.94
N LEU A 613 4.07 -24.10 -15.63
CA LEU A 613 3.92 -25.53 -15.82
C LEU A 613 3.36 -25.86 -17.20
N PRO A 614 3.72 -26.99 -17.82
CA PRO A 614 3.03 -27.49 -19.00
C PRO A 614 1.53 -27.65 -18.72
N THR A 615 0.68 -27.36 -19.71
CA THR A 615 -0.76 -27.63 -19.60
C THR A 615 -1.00 -29.10 -19.24
N GLY A 616 -1.74 -29.36 -18.16
CA GLY A 616 -2.05 -30.72 -17.70
C GLY A 616 -1.09 -31.28 -16.64
N ASP A 617 -0.05 -30.54 -16.23
CA ASP A 617 0.76 -30.89 -15.06
C ASP A 617 -0.11 -30.99 -13.80
N SER A 618 0.04 -32.06 -13.03
CA SER A 618 -0.83 -32.37 -11.89
C SER A 618 -0.41 -31.74 -10.56
N ARG A 619 0.65 -30.92 -10.52
CA ARG A 619 1.07 -30.21 -9.30
C ARG A 619 0.02 -29.22 -8.81
N ILE A 620 -0.74 -28.63 -9.73
CA ILE A 620 -1.85 -27.72 -9.44
C ILE A 620 -3.08 -28.14 -10.25
N GLN A 621 -4.27 -27.81 -9.74
CA GLN A 621 -5.54 -27.99 -10.43
C GLN A 621 -5.60 -27.09 -11.68
N PRO A 622 -6.26 -27.54 -12.76
CA PRO A 622 -6.48 -26.70 -13.94
C PRO A 622 -7.41 -25.53 -13.61
N LEU A 623 -7.06 -24.32 -14.07
CA LEU A 623 -7.80 -23.09 -13.80
C LEU A 623 -9.23 -23.08 -14.38
N SER A 624 -9.43 -23.85 -15.45
CA SER A 624 -10.74 -24.07 -16.07
C SER A 624 -10.93 -25.56 -16.36
N ALA A 625 -12.18 -26.02 -16.35
CA ALA A 625 -12.52 -27.43 -16.58
C ALA A 625 -12.20 -27.94 -18.01
N SER A 626 -11.67 -27.10 -18.90
CA SER A 626 -11.29 -27.48 -20.26
C SER A 626 -9.89 -28.11 -20.29
N GLY A 627 -9.72 -29.24 -19.61
CA GLY A 627 -8.60 -30.17 -19.81
C GLY A 627 -9.12 -31.39 -20.56
N ALA A 628 -8.62 -31.60 -21.78
CA ALA A 628 -8.97 -32.66 -22.75
C ALA A 628 -10.24 -32.42 -23.60
N GLY A 629 -10.10 -31.69 -24.73
CA GLY A 629 -11.00 -31.83 -25.88
C GLY A 629 -11.67 -30.58 -26.46
N ALA A 630 -11.37 -29.37 -26.00
CA ALA A 630 -11.96 -28.15 -26.57
C ALA A 630 -11.21 -27.72 -27.85
N ARG A 631 -11.93 -27.66 -28.97
CA ARG A 631 -11.44 -27.22 -30.29
C ARG A 631 -10.73 -25.86 -30.18
N GLN A 632 -9.54 -25.76 -30.78
CA GLN A 632 -8.88 -24.49 -31.03
C GLN A 632 -9.80 -23.61 -31.89
N ALA A 633 -10.17 -22.43 -31.38
CA ALA A 633 -10.67 -21.37 -32.22
C ALA A 633 -9.46 -20.71 -32.90
N GLU A 634 -9.52 -20.59 -34.23
CA GLU A 634 -8.54 -19.83 -35.02
C GLU A 634 -8.37 -18.42 -34.45
N VAL A 635 -7.12 -17.96 -34.47
CA VAL A 635 -6.74 -16.59 -34.12
C VAL A 635 -7.55 -15.64 -34.99
N LEU A 636 -8.46 -14.87 -34.38
CA LEU A 636 -9.09 -13.75 -35.06
C LEU A 636 -7.99 -12.73 -35.40
N PRO A 637 -7.94 -12.22 -36.65
CA PRO A 637 -6.90 -11.29 -37.05
C PRO A 637 -6.94 -10.02 -36.20
N GLU A 638 -5.76 -9.55 -35.79
CA GLU A 638 -5.61 -8.29 -35.06
C GLU A 638 -6.28 -7.14 -35.84
N PRO A 639 -7.02 -6.23 -35.16
CA PRO A 639 -7.46 -5.01 -35.79
C PRO A 639 -6.22 -4.19 -36.16
N GLN A 640 -6.01 -3.99 -37.47
CA GLN A 640 -5.00 -3.07 -37.99
C GLN A 640 -5.17 -1.69 -37.33
N ALA A 641 -4.16 -1.26 -36.59
CA ALA A 641 -4.04 0.13 -36.15
C ALA A 641 -3.96 1.03 -37.39
N ILE A 642 -5.00 1.83 -37.63
CA ILE A 642 -4.97 2.86 -38.66
C ILE A 642 -4.14 4.03 -38.09
N PRO A 643 -3.01 4.41 -38.71
CA PRO A 643 -2.21 5.53 -38.23
C PRO A 643 -3.02 6.82 -38.20
N THR A 644 -2.89 7.58 -37.12
CA THR A 644 -3.55 8.87 -36.84
C THR A 644 -3.11 10.02 -37.77
N ALA A 645 -2.56 9.72 -38.94
CA ALA A 645 -2.19 10.67 -39.99
C ALA A 645 -3.18 10.69 -41.17
N MET A 646 -4.33 10.02 -41.06
CA MET A 646 -5.42 10.11 -42.05
C MET A 646 -6.79 10.32 -41.37
N LYS A 647 -6.93 11.42 -40.63
CA LYS A 647 -8.22 12.07 -40.38
C LYS A 647 -8.08 13.58 -40.48
#